data_AF-A0A7R9JNF0-F1
#
_entry.id   AF-A0A7R9JNF0-F1
#
_cell.length_a   1.000
_cell.length_b   1.000
_cell.length_c   1.000
_cell.angle_alpha   90.00
_cell.angle_beta   90.00
_cell.angle_gamma   90.00
#
_symmetry.space_group_name_H-M   'P 1'
#
loop_
_entity.id
_entity.type
_entity.pdbx_description
1 polymer ?
#
loop_
_entity_poly.entity_id
_entity_poly.type
_entity_poly.pdbx_seq_one_letter_code
_entity_poly.pdbx_strand_id
1 'polypeptide(L)'
;NRQHTCSKVCYLSLTKNVLSARTAFAQAQQCVRKDYGHGSVVCVCNATYCDFAAELSDDQLTGKNLAHYVSSKSGHRLLSMTMEFSSSTCKTSSTSYSNILDGDTVFTVNQDVKYQTMLGFGGATTDAATINLASLSNDAHELVLSTLQYFNLTEEDYVYKIPNIKRAQELSPNPIRVFTAPWSAPDWMKEIESSGASHLLPEYYETYANYYVKFLQLYAEQGVDFWGLTPQNEPSHGTTNGGFNSMGWTSEQLRDWTAGYFVPALKAAGLDDIVLMILDDQRTQVEEWAEDWYGNESVNSFSDGMAVHWYQDANSDASVLTQAHEQYPDKFLLYTEACIFTNGVIEPILGDWSRAERYASSILETTNNWVAGWIEWNLALSVEGGPSWMGNSADSPVIVNATADEFYKQPLFYALAHFSKFVPPGSVHIGLETEDDGGISNIAFLTPEGNTVVILMSTTYFGEGGSKYSLIRVPMGASDFSTEYYTYDDVAGDTSLQYFALRQFEDYHLKIPYLKQIREMSSQDIKLFTAPWSAPYWMKDNGTAFGRSALRLENYKPWAQYFVKYFDAYADANITFWGLTPQNEPNQGGVHKVHIISMGWTAKQLRGFIAEHLGPALEENGYSYLKLMAYDDSGLYLPEYLQSILKNKTTRSYVSGVAIHAYHDDNIDPNIISNLQTEFPDKFFLYTEGEYLHQITVDDLGTWERGEYYGRSLFQSLNHWVTGWTDWNMVLDTAGGPVWSKAPYNAPIIANASADEFLKQPAFYFMTHFSAFVPPASRRIQLKTTKDGGLETVAFLTPEDNIVINLENRGGVPTFAWKENRKPLMKNHLQCTQPGLNPELTFFGSLVQHESSALEHAAT
;
A
#
# COMPACT_ATOMS: atom_id res chain seq x y z
N ASN A 1 13.47 29.47 44.23
CA ASN A 1 13.08 29.77 42.84
C ASN A 1 13.79 28.84 41.86
N ARG A 2 13.28 27.62 41.70
CA ARG A 2 13.30 26.86 40.44
C ARG A 2 11.94 26.18 40.38
N GLN A 3 11.08 26.61 39.46
CA GLN A 3 9.88 25.88 39.13
C GLN A 3 10.31 24.80 38.14
N HIS A 4 10.01 23.54 38.43
CA HIS A 4 9.98 22.53 37.37
C HIS A 4 8.62 22.69 36.68
N THR A 5 8.66 23.12 35.42
CA THR A 5 7.53 22.97 34.49
C THR A 5 7.28 21.48 34.30
N CYS A 6 6.02 21.08 34.38
CA CYS A 6 5.61 19.69 34.24
C CYS A 6 4.97 19.54 32.87
N SER A 7 5.70 18.98 31.89
CA SER A 7 5.14 18.67 30.56
C SER A 7 4.00 17.67 30.72
N LYS A 8 2.85 17.94 30.10
CA LYS A 8 1.66 17.09 30.17
C LYS A 8 1.77 15.98 29.13
N VAL A 9 2.24 14.81 29.53
CA VAL A 9 2.12 13.60 28.70
C VAL A 9 0.67 13.12 28.76
N CYS A 10 0.06 12.91 27.60
CA CYS A 10 -1.29 12.37 27.43
C CYS A 10 -1.22 11.07 26.61
N TYR A 11 -1.97 10.06 27.03
CA TYR A 11 -2.00 8.74 26.41
C TYR A 11 -3.40 8.46 25.82
N LEU A 12 -3.46 7.82 24.66
CA LEU A 12 -4.68 7.15 24.18
C LEU A 12 -4.68 5.68 24.63
N SER A 13 -5.87 5.13 24.89
CA SER A 13 -6.09 3.70 25.15
C SER A 13 -7.48 3.30 24.64
N LEU A 14 -7.52 2.38 23.68
CA LEU A 14 -8.72 1.99 22.92
C LEU A 14 -9.52 0.87 23.62
N THR A 15 -9.96 1.11 24.86
CA THR A 15 -10.72 0.09 25.61
C THR A 15 -12.16 -0.10 25.09
N LYS A 16 -12.51 -1.34 24.75
CA LYS A 16 -13.89 -1.74 24.39
C LYS A 16 -14.84 -1.62 25.59
N ASN A 17 -15.60 -0.54 25.68
CA ASN A 17 -16.74 -0.43 26.62
C ASN A 17 -17.99 0.12 25.92
N VAL A 18 -19.00 -0.73 25.75
CA VAL A 18 -20.32 -0.34 25.23
C VAL A 18 -21.15 0.24 26.37
N LEU A 19 -21.35 1.57 26.37
CA LEU A 19 -22.25 2.27 27.29
C LEU A 19 -23.13 3.27 26.54
N SER A 20 -24.42 3.29 26.87
CA SER A 20 -25.45 4.00 26.11
C SER A 20 -25.56 5.48 26.48
N ALA A 21 -24.88 6.33 25.71
CA ALA A 21 -25.09 7.77 25.74
C ALA A 21 -26.39 8.15 24.99
N ARG A 22 -27.20 9.06 25.58
CA ARG A 22 -28.34 9.67 24.88
C ARG A 22 -27.85 10.86 24.07
N THR A 23 -27.97 10.78 22.75
CA THR A 23 -27.58 11.87 21.84
C THR A 23 -28.54 13.05 21.91
N ALA A 24 -28.00 14.25 22.11
CA ALA A 24 -28.56 15.47 21.55
C ALA A 24 -27.83 15.72 20.23
N PHE A 25 -28.57 15.93 19.13
CA PHE A 25 -27.97 16.06 17.80
C PHE A 25 -27.62 17.51 17.48
N ALA A 26 -26.34 17.76 17.20
CA ALA A 26 -26.00 18.53 15.99
C ALA A 26 -26.20 17.57 14.80
N GLN A 27 -26.97 17.98 13.79
CA GLN A 27 -27.57 17.03 12.85
C GLN A 27 -26.70 16.82 11.60
N ALA A 28 -25.77 15.85 11.66
CA ALA A 28 -25.05 15.35 10.48
C ALA A 28 -26.02 14.84 9.41
N GLN A 29 -25.68 15.07 8.15
CA GLN A 29 -26.39 14.49 7.00
C GLN A 29 -25.58 13.32 6.43
N GLN A 30 -26.16 12.13 6.43
CA GLN A 30 -25.46 10.88 6.12
C GLN A 30 -25.23 10.69 4.62
N CYS A 31 -24.14 10.00 4.28
CA CYS A 31 -23.83 9.52 2.94
C CYS A 31 -24.98 8.68 2.35
N VAL A 32 -25.57 9.14 1.24
CA VAL A 32 -26.42 8.31 0.37
C VAL A 32 -25.49 7.40 -0.43
N ARG A 33 -25.24 6.20 0.11
CA ARG A 33 -24.30 5.21 -0.42
C ARG A 33 -24.78 4.65 -1.77
N LYS A 34 -23.90 4.62 -2.77
CA LYS A 34 -24.08 3.95 -4.07
C LYS A 34 -22.84 3.10 -4.35
N ASP A 35 -23.04 1.80 -4.58
CA ASP A 35 -21.98 0.85 -4.94
C ASP A 35 -21.95 0.67 -6.47
N TYR A 36 -20.75 0.55 -7.03
CA TYR A 36 -20.50 0.28 -8.44
C TYR A 36 -19.70 -1.03 -8.66
N GLY A 37 -19.38 -1.78 -7.60
CA GLY A 37 -18.65 -3.05 -7.67
C GLY A 37 -17.13 -2.92 -7.49
N HIS A 38 -16.64 -1.75 -7.07
CA HIS A 38 -15.20 -1.45 -6.98
C HIS A 38 -14.63 -1.50 -5.55
N GLY A 39 -15.32 -2.20 -4.64
CA GLY A 39 -14.82 -2.54 -3.31
C GLY A 39 -15.13 -1.52 -2.20
N SER A 40 -15.76 -0.38 -2.52
CA SER A 40 -16.44 0.50 -1.57
C SER A 40 -17.51 1.34 -2.29
N VAL A 41 -18.18 2.22 -1.54
CA VAL A 41 -19.30 3.04 -2.02
C VAL A 41 -18.88 4.49 -2.27
N VAL A 42 -19.51 5.16 -3.23
CA VAL A 42 -19.52 6.63 -3.30
C VAL A 42 -20.69 7.21 -2.49
N CYS A 43 -20.61 8.49 -2.18
CA CYS A 43 -21.73 9.26 -1.65
C CYS A 43 -22.34 10.09 -2.78
N VAL A 44 -23.64 9.90 -3.03
CA VAL A 44 -24.39 10.64 -4.05
C VAL A 44 -24.86 11.96 -3.48
N CYS A 45 -24.55 13.05 -4.20
CA CYS A 45 -25.08 14.38 -3.93
C CYS A 45 -25.78 14.94 -5.18
N ASN A 46 -26.78 15.80 -4.98
CA ASN A 46 -27.52 16.52 -6.01
C ASN A 46 -28.01 17.88 -5.47
N ALA A 47 -28.73 18.65 -6.31
CA ALA A 47 -29.31 19.97 -6.01
C ALA A 47 -30.09 20.13 -4.68
N THR A 48 -30.50 19.03 -4.04
CA THR A 48 -31.32 19.05 -2.81
C THR A 48 -30.72 18.27 -1.64
N TYR A 49 -29.59 17.60 -1.83
CA TYR A 49 -29.03 16.69 -0.83
C TYR A 49 -27.52 16.53 -1.02
N CYS A 50 -26.74 16.69 0.06
CA CYS A 50 -25.37 16.19 0.12
C CYS A 50 -24.99 15.81 1.56
N ASP A 51 -23.99 14.95 1.73
CA ASP A 51 -23.49 14.53 3.04
C ASP A 51 -22.51 15.54 3.66
N PHE A 52 -22.59 15.69 4.98
CA PHE A 52 -21.62 16.45 5.76
C PHE A 52 -21.42 15.83 7.16
N ALA A 53 -20.17 15.85 7.62
CA ALA A 53 -19.82 15.41 8.97
C ALA A 53 -20.40 16.38 10.02
N ALA A 54 -20.86 15.86 11.16
CA ALA A 54 -21.20 16.72 12.29
C ALA A 54 -19.94 17.39 12.84
N GLU A 55 -20.05 18.67 13.16
CA GLU A 55 -19.07 19.37 13.99
C GLU A 55 -19.46 19.17 15.46
N LEU A 56 -18.56 18.58 16.24
CA LEU A 56 -18.73 18.39 17.68
C LEU A 56 -18.40 19.72 18.38
N SER A 57 -19.29 20.20 19.26
CA SER A 57 -19.10 21.49 19.92
C SER A 57 -18.06 21.45 21.04
N ASP A 58 -17.57 22.62 21.45
CA ASP A 58 -16.62 22.76 22.58
C ASP A 58 -17.16 22.11 23.88
N ASP A 59 -18.47 22.17 24.11
CA ASP A 59 -19.16 21.49 25.23
C ASP A 59 -19.03 19.96 25.19
N GLN A 60 -18.73 19.37 24.03
CA GLN A 60 -18.47 17.95 23.84
C GLN A 60 -16.96 17.62 23.96
N LEU A 61 -16.07 18.60 23.80
CA LEU A 61 -14.61 18.45 23.74
C LEU A 61 -13.89 19.07 24.96
N THR A 62 -14.43 18.82 26.15
CA THR A 62 -14.05 19.46 27.43
C THR A 62 -12.68 19.04 28.01
N GLY A 63 -11.73 18.62 27.18
CA GLY A 63 -10.39 18.15 27.59
C GLY A 63 -10.37 16.82 28.36
N LYS A 64 -11.55 16.23 28.60
CA LYS A 64 -11.75 14.84 29.04
C LYS A 64 -12.23 13.93 27.92
N ASN A 65 -12.62 14.50 26.79
CA ASN A 65 -13.18 13.77 25.66
C ASN A 65 -12.33 14.05 24.43
N LEU A 66 -12.22 13.06 23.53
CA LEU A 66 -11.69 13.24 22.17
C LEU A 66 -12.79 13.04 21.14
N ALA A 67 -12.66 13.74 20.01
CA ALA A 67 -13.40 13.45 18.80
C ALA A 67 -12.71 12.30 18.05
N HIS A 68 -13.50 11.35 17.55
CA HIS A 68 -13.04 10.27 16.70
C HIS A 68 -13.93 10.25 15.45
N TYR A 69 -13.33 10.42 14.27
CA TYR A 69 -14.03 10.44 12.98
C TYR A 69 -13.58 9.23 12.16
N VAL A 70 -14.51 8.37 11.75
CA VAL A 70 -14.18 7.11 11.05
C VAL A 70 -14.65 7.15 9.60
N SER A 71 -13.72 6.86 8.68
CA SER A 71 -14.04 6.44 7.31
C SER A 71 -13.55 5.00 7.11
N SER A 72 -14.27 4.19 6.34
CA SER A 72 -13.93 2.77 6.16
C SER A 72 -14.32 2.25 4.78
N LYS A 73 -13.69 1.13 4.36
CA LYS A 73 -14.11 0.35 3.19
C LYS A 73 -15.60 0.00 3.25
N SER A 74 -16.12 -0.25 4.46
CA SER A 74 -17.52 -0.48 4.82
C SER A 74 -18.46 0.75 4.77
N GLY A 75 -18.10 1.77 3.99
CA GLY A 75 -18.95 2.92 3.71
C GLY A 75 -19.18 3.88 4.89
N HIS A 76 -18.42 3.77 6.00
CA HIS A 76 -18.33 4.90 6.93
C HIS A 76 -17.57 6.04 6.27
N ARG A 77 -18.01 7.28 6.52
CA ARG A 77 -17.57 8.49 5.84
C ARG A 77 -17.60 9.62 6.86
N LEU A 78 -16.44 9.89 7.47
CA LEU A 78 -16.27 10.82 8.59
C LEU A 78 -17.32 10.66 9.71
N LEU A 79 -17.63 9.40 10.07
CA LEU A 79 -18.57 9.07 11.14
C LEU A 79 -18.01 9.56 12.50
N SER A 80 -18.58 10.65 13.01
CA SER A 80 -18.18 11.30 14.26
C SER A 80 -18.69 10.56 15.50
N MET A 81 -17.82 10.30 16.46
CA MET A 81 -18.14 9.85 17.82
C MET A 81 -17.25 10.54 18.87
N THR A 82 -17.69 10.53 20.13
CA THR A 82 -16.92 11.05 21.28
C THR A 82 -16.47 9.91 22.18
N MET A 83 -15.20 9.92 22.60
CA MET A 83 -14.64 8.95 23.55
C MET A 83 -14.06 9.68 24.77
N GLU A 84 -14.09 9.07 25.96
CA GLU A 84 -13.49 9.65 27.17
C GLU A 84 -12.02 9.23 27.35
N PHE A 85 -11.16 10.17 27.76
CA PHE A 85 -9.80 9.92 28.22
C PHE A 85 -9.80 9.27 29.62
N SER A 86 -9.03 8.20 29.80
CA SER A 86 -8.75 7.65 31.14
C SER A 86 -8.06 8.71 32.01
N SER A 87 -8.70 9.12 33.11
CA SER A 87 -8.18 10.18 33.99
C SER A 87 -7.07 9.70 34.95
N SER A 88 -6.35 8.64 34.60
CA SER A 88 -5.24 8.08 35.36
C SER A 88 -3.99 8.98 35.23
N THR A 89 -3.73 9.82 36.23
CA THR A 89 -2.56 10.71 36.23
C THR A 89 -1.25 9.93 36.17
N CYS A 90 -0.49 10.12 35.10
CA CYS A 90 0.81 9.48 34.93
C CYS A 90 1.74 9.83 36.10
N LYS A 91 2.33 8.79 36.71
CA LYS A 91 3.39 8.92 37.72
C LYS A 91 4.68 8.36 37.14
N THR A 92 5.70 9.19 37.11
CA THR A 92 7.03 8.87 36.57
C THR A 92 7.84 7.97 37.50
N SER A 93 7.35 6.75 37.76
CA SER A 93 8.14 5.62 38.30
C SER A 93 7.33 4.31 38.31
N SER A 94 7.70 3.37 37.43
CA SER A 94 7.55 1.91 37.63
C SER A 94 6.32 1.43 38.42
N THR A 95 5.14 1.39 37.81
CA THR A 95 4.01 0.56 38.26
C THR A 95 3.04 0.33 37.09
N SER A 96 2.38 -0.83 37.04
CA SER A 96 1.54 -1.24 35.91
C SER A 96 0.25 -0.42 35.79
N TYR A 97 -0.17 -0.20 34.54
CA TYR A 97 -1.50 0.27 34.21
C TYR A 97 -2.52 -0.87 34.39
N SER A 98 -3.75 -0.57 34.81
CA SER A 98 -4.81 -1.59 34.97
C SER A 98 -5.67 -1.81 33.73
N ASN A 99 -5.48 -0.99 32.69
CA ASN A 99 -6.38 -0.86 31.54
C ASN A 99 -5.64 -0.89 30.18
N ILE A 100 -4.32 -1.16 30.19
CA ILE A 100 -3.52 -1.42 29.00
C ILE A 100 -3.07 -2.87 29.14
N LEU A 101 -3.36 -3.69 28.13
CA LEU A 101 -2.98 -5.11 28.07
C LEU A 101 -1.56 -5.24 27.51
N ASP A 102 -0.88 -6.34 27.86
CA ASP A 102 0.42 -6.66 27.29
C ASP A 102 0.22 -6.96 25.78
N GLY A 103 0.78 -6.11 24.92
CA GLY A 103 0.54 -6.13 23.46
C GLY A 103 -0.44 -5.07 22.91
N ASP A 104 -0.96 -4.14 23.73
CA ASP A 104 -1.65 -2.94 23.22
C ASP A 104 -0.66 -1.94 22.62
N THR A 105 -0.81 -1.55 21.34
CA THR A 105 -0.06 -0.45 20.72
C THR A 105 -0.36 0.89 21.42
N VAL A 106 0.68 1.56 21.91
CA VAL A 106 0.59 2.87 22.58
C VAL A 106 1.26 3.95 21.75
N PHE A 107 0.51 5.00 21.40
CA PHE A 107 1.04 6.23 20.79
C PHE A 107 1.18 7.33 21.85
N THR A 108 2.38 7.87 21.99
CA THR A 108 2.73 8.94 22.94
C THR A 108 2.98 10.24 22.18
N VAL A 109 2.07 11.21 22.32
CA VAL A 109 2.21 12.51 21.66
C VAL A 109 3.21 13.39 22.43
N ASN A 110 4.27 13.84 21.76
CA ASN A 110 5.30 14.72 22.31
C ASN A 110 5.23 16.13 21.66
N GLN A 111 4.49 17.03 22.31
CA GLN A 111 4.33 18.43 21.87
C GLN A 111 5.60 19.30 22.03
N ASP A 112 6.61 18.81 22.77
CA ASP A 112 7.90 19.51 22.94
C ASP A 112 8.85 19.25 21.74
N VAL A 113 8.60 18.19 20.94
CA VAL A 113 9.25 17.90 19.64
C VAL A 113 8.40 18.46 18.50
N LYS A 114 9.03 19.18 17.55
CA LYS A 114 8.36 19.91 16.47
C LYS A 114 9.14 19.83 15.16
N TYR A 115 8.40 19.72 14.07
CA TYR A 115 8.91 19.65 12.70
C TYR A 115 8.35 20.85 11.89
N GLN A 116 7.96 20.63 10.63
CA GLN A 116 7.42 21.66 9.74
C GLN A 116 6.08 22.25 10.20
N THR A 117 5.79 23.46 9.72
CA THR A 117 4.48 24.11 9.86
C THR A 117 3.69 23.94 8.56
N MET A 118 2.49 23.39 8.65
CA MET A 118 1.66 23.03 7.50
C MET A 118 1.12 24.27 6.78
N LEU A 119 1.29 24.29 5.46
CA LEU A 119 0.81 25.33 4.55
C LEU A 119 -0.67 25.16 4.22
N GLY A 120 -1.15 23.91 4.12
CA GLY A 120 -2.53 23.55 3.86
C GLY A 120 -2.68 22.34 2.93
N PHE A 121 -3.92 22.10 2.51
CA PHE A 121 -4.32 21.04 1.58
C PHE A 121 -5.35 21.63 0.61
N GLY A 122 -5.37 21.18 -0.65
CA GLY A 122 -6.27 21.74 -1.67
C GLY A 122 -6.26 20.96 -2.97
N GLY A 123 -6.67 21.59 -4.07
CA GLY A 123 -6.53 21.05 -5.42
C GLY A 123 -6.73 22.10 -6.52
N ALA A 124 -6.35 21.82 -7.77
CA ALA A 124 -6.32 22.83 -8.82
C ALA A 124 -7.68 23.08 -9.52
N THR A 125 -7.87 24.34 -9.91
CA THR A 125 -9.02 24.83 -10.69
C THR A 125 -8.68 24.80 -12.19
N THR A 126 -8.53 23.60 -12.73
CA THR A 126 -8.31 23.39 -14.18
C THR A 126 -9.55 23.74 -15.00
N ASP A 127 -9.38 24.00 -16.30
CA ASP A 127 -10.51 24.18 -17.23
C ASP A 127 -11.43 22.95 -17.19
N ALA A 128 -10.85 21.75 -17.15
CA ALA A 128 -11.58 20.48 -17.03
C ALA A 128 -12.46 20.41 -15.77
N ALA A 129 -11.88 20.67 -14.58
CA ALA A 129 -12.63 20.65 -13.34
C ALA A 129 -13.73 21.71 -13.32
N THR A 130 -13.43 22.91 -13.82
CA THR A 130 -14.34 24.05 -13.70
C THR A 130 -15.44 24.07 -14.78
N ILE A 131 -15.23 23.45 -15.95
CA ILE A 131 -16.28 23.11 -16.93
C ILE A 131 -17.24 22.06 -16.36
N ASN A 132 -16.75 21.02 -15.69
CA ASN A 132 -17.62 20.02 -15.04
C ASN A 132 -18.50 20.65 -13.96
N LEU A 133 -17.94 21.53 -13.12
CA LEU A 133 -18.71 22.27 -12.10
C LEU A 133 -19.81 23.13 -12.73
N ALA A 134 -19.50 23.83 -13.83
CA ALA A 134 -20.46 24.66 -14.57
C ALA A 134 -21.54 23.86 -15.34
N SER A 135 -21.43 22.53 -15.42
CA SER A 135 -22.42 21.66 -16.07
C SER A 135 -23.60 21.24 -15.18
N LEU A 136 -23.48 21.45 -13.86
CA LEU A 136 -24.52 21.17 -12.86
C LEU A 136 -25.57 22.28 -12.79
N SER A 137 -26.76 21.96 -12.28
CA SER A 137 -27.79 22.97 -11.97
C SER A 137 -27.32 23.91 -10.87
N ASN A 138 -27.80 25.16 -10.83
CA ASN A 138 -27.32 26.16 -9.88
C ASN A 138 -27.33 25.67 -8.42
N ASP A 139 -28.36 24.97 -7.96
CA ASP A 139 -28.43 24.51 -6.56
C ASP A 139 -27.45 23.34 -6.28
N ALA A 140 -27.18 22.48 -7.27
CA ALA A 140 -26.15 21.44 -7.18
C ALA A 140 -24.73 22.03 -7.24
N HIS A 141 -24.55 23.00 -8.13
CA HIS A 141 -23.34 23.80 -8.30
C HIS A 141 -23.02 24.61 -7.04
N GLU A 142 -24.02 25.18 -6.36
CA GLU A 142 -23.88 25.84 -5.04
C GLU A 142 -23.53 24.83 -3.93
N LEU A 143 -24.04 23.60 -3.96
CA LEU A 143 -23.65 22.52 -3.03
C LEU A 143 -22.21 22.02 -3.25
N VAL A 144 -21.56 22.39 -4.36
CA VAL A 144 -20.11 22.24 -4.55
C VAL A 144 -19.36 23.57 -4.34
N LEU A 145 -20.00 24.74 -4.51
CA LEU A 145 -19.41 26.10 -4.54
C LEU A 145 -20.41 27.22 -4.08
N SER A 146 -20.48 27.64 -2.80
CA SER A 146 -21.74 28.20 -2.21
C SER A 146 -22.05 29.75 -2.05
N THR A 147 -21.44 30.79 -2.64
CA THR A 147 -20.16 30.95 -3.33
C THR A 147 -20.05 32.28 -4.16
N LEU A 148 -18.87 32.77 -4.56
CA LEU A 148 -18.58 34.13 -5.12
C LEU A 148 -17.95 34.11 -6.54
N GLN A 149 -18.19 35.12 -7.41
CA GLN A 149 -17.67 35.29 -8.79
C GLN A 149 -17.46 36.81 -9.14
N TYR A 150 -16.75 37.39 -10.12
CA TYR A 150 -16.01 37.07 -11.39
C TYR A 150 -14.62 37.84 -11.39
N PHE A 151 -13.80 38.20 -12.42
CA PHE A 151 -13.94 38.36 -13.90
C PHE A 151 -12.60 38.29 -14.75
N ASN A 152 -11.90 39.39 -15.09
CA ASN A 152 -11.16 39.59 -16.38
C ASN A 152 -9.83 38.84 -16.76
N LEU A 153 -9.89 37.79 -17.62
CA LEU A 153 -8.76 36.99 -18.17
C LEU A 153 -9.05 36.37 -19.59
N THR A 154 -9.02 35.03 -19.81
CA THR A 154 -9.65 34.31 -20.99
C THR A 154 -11.02 33.74 -20.61
N GLU A 155 -11.88 33.32 -21.56
CA GLU A 155 -13.28 32.87 -21.25
C GLU A 155 -13.31 31.80 -20.16
N GLU A 156 -12.34 30.91 -20.21
CA GLU A 156 -12.11 29.83 -19.26
C GLU A 156 -11.87 30.39 -17.84
N ASP A 157 -10.99 31.39 -17.66
CA ASP A 157 -10.82 31.99 -16.35
C ASP A 157 -11.90 33.02 -15.96
N TYR A 158 -12.54 33.73 -16.91
CA TYR A 158 -13.66 34.64 -16.63
C TYR A 158 -14.84 33.89 -16.05
N VAL A 159 -15.25 32.80 -16.71
CA VAL A 159 -16.53 32.13 -16.50
C VAL A 159 -16.38 30.98 -15.52
N TYR A 160 -15.19 30.37 -15.45
CA TYR A 160 -14.95 29.20 -14.63
C TYR A 160 -13.88 29.41 -13.53
N LYS A 161 -12.65 29.86 -13.84
CA LYS A 161 -11.54 29.80 -12.84
C LYS A 161 -11.50 30.91 -11.79
N ILE A 162 -11.37 32.20 -12.15
CA ILE A 162 -11.42 33.28 -11.14
C ILE A 162 -12.74 33.25 -10.35
N PRO A 163 -13.90 32.97 -10.97
CA PRO A 163 -15.10 32.59 -10.25
C PRO A 163 -14.81 31.51 -9.21
N ASN A 164 -14.40 30.32 -9.61
CA ASN A 164 -14.33 29.18 -8.69
C ASN A 164 -13.21 29.29 -7.63
N ILE A 165 -12.19 30.10 -7.86
CA ILE A 165 -11.19 30.48 -6.85
C ILE A 165 -11.81 31.41 -5.79
N LYS A 166 -12.62 32.40 -6.20
CA LYS A 166 -13.42 33.21 -5.26
C LYS A 166 -14.51 32.41 -4.57
N ARG A 167 -15.13 31.44 -5.25
CA ARG A 167 -16.02 30.44 -4.61
C ARG A 167 -15.28 29.77 -3.44
N ALA A 168 -14.05 29.33 -3.68
CA ALA A 168 -13.12 28.87 -2.64
C ALA A 168 -13.08 29.80 -1.40
N GLN A 169 -12.71 31.06 -1.63
CA GLN A 169 -12.35 32.02 -0.58
C GLN A 169 -13.52 32.47 0.32
N GLU A 170 -14.74 32.55 -0.19
CA GLU A 170 -15.89 33.05 0.59
C GLU A 170 -16.52 31.95 1.50
N LEU A 171 -16.30 30.67 1.18
CA LEU A 171 -16.84 29.53 1.93
C LEU A 171 -15.89 29.09 3.05
N SER A 172 -14.58 29.22 2.81
CA SER A 172 -13.56 28.65 3.68
C SER A 172 -13.44 29.41 5.01
N PRO A 173 -13.50 28.72 6.18
CA PRO A 173 -13.20 29.34 7.46
C PRO A 173 -11.72 29.72 7.61
N ASN A 174 -10.85 29.17 6.75
CA ASN A 174 -9.41 29.43 6.70
C ASN A 174 -9.05 30.25 5.44
N PRO A 175 -8.09 31.19 5.50
CA PRO A 175 -7.60 31.88 4.30
C PRO A 175 -7.04 30.89 3.27
N ILE A 176 -7.57 30.91 2.05
CA ILE A 176 -7.05 30.08 0.94
C ILE A 176 -5.82 30.74 0.32
N ARG A 177 -4.71 30.00 0.33
CA ARG A 177 -3.50 30.33 -0.42
C ARG A 177 -3.68 29.87 -1.87
N VAL A 178 -3.76 30.81 -2.79
CA VAL A 178 -3.78 30.53 -4.24
C VAL A 178 -2.35 30.56 -4.76
N PHE A 179 -1.94 29.60 -5.57
CA PHE A 179 -0.68 29.66 -6.32
C PHE A 179 -0.92 29.40 -7.82
N THR A 180 0.12 29.58 -8.64
CA THR A 180 0.07 29.40 -10.09
C THR A 180 1.35 28.77 -10.63
N ALA A 181 1.18 27.94 -11.66
CA ALA A 181 2.24 27.30 -12.43
C ALA A 181 1.92 27.47 -13.93
N PRO A 182 2.88 27.76 -14.81
CA PRO A 182 2.65 27.87 -16.24
C PRO A 182 3.11 26.59 -16.96
N TRP A 183 2.23 26.01 -17.77
CA TRP A 183 2.57 24.83 -18.59
C TRP A 183 3.42 25.17 -19.82
N SER A 184 3.17 26.30 -20.49
CA SER A 184 3.92 26.70 -21.69
C SER A 184 3.85 28.19 -21.93
N ALA A 185 4.91 28.77 -22.48
CA ALA A 185 4.83 30.07 -23.16
C ALA A 185 3.95 29.97 -24.42
N PRO A 186 3.46 31.12 -24.95
CA PRO A 186 2.84 31.17 -26.27
C PRO A 186 3.75 30.61 -27.37
N ASP A 187 3.18 29.89 -28.33
CA ASP A 187 3.93 29.11 -29.34
C ASP A 187 5.02 29.92 -30.08
N TRP A 188 4.73 31.17 -30.44
CA TRP A 188 5.68 32.07 -31.13
C TRP A 188 6.90 32.51 -30.28
N MET A 189 6.90 32.21 -28.97
CA MET A 189 8.07 32.41 -28.10
C MET A 189 9.02 31.20 -28.04
N LYS A 190 8.63 30.06 -28.63
CA LYS A 190 9.29 28.75 -28.46
C LYS A 190 10.13 28.38 -29.68
N GLU A 191 11.12 27.51 -29.49
CA GLU A 191 11.92 26.96 -30.60
C GLU A 191 11.09 26.18 -31.63
N ILE A 192 10.01 25.54 -31.17
CA ILE A 192 8.98 24.90 -31.98
C ILE A 192 7.65 25.58 -31.65
N GLU A 193 6.98 26.14 -32.66
CA GLU A 193 5.66 26.79 -32.56
C GLU A 193 4.53 25.74 -32.36
N SER A 194 4.58 24.97 -31.27
CA SER A 194 3.53 24.03 -30.89
C SER A 194 3.53 23.66 -29.40
N SER A 195 2.45 23.01 -28.97
CA SER A 195 2.44 22.12 -27.80
C SER A 195 3.46 20.98 -27.94
N GLY A 196 3.89 20.41 -26.82
CA GLY A 196 4.96 19.41 -26.73
C GLY A 196 6.35 20.02 -26.48
N ALA A 197 7.33 19.12 -26.33
CA ALA A 197 8.69 19.45 -25.95
C ALA A 197 9.36 20.50 -26.86
N SER A 198 9.74 21.61 -26.23
CA SER A 198 10.44 22.74 -26.84
C SER A 198 10.89 23.71 -25.75
N HIS A 199 12.01 24.39 -25.95
CA HIS A 199 12.49 25.44 -25.06
C HIS A 199 11.93 26.83 -25.44
N LEU A 200 12.08 27.80 -24.54
CA LEU A 200 11.86 29.23 -24.80
C LEU A 200 13.05 29.80 -25.59
N LEU A 201 12.79 30.63 -26.61
CA LEU A 201 13.87 31.31 -27.34
C LEU A 201 14.49 32.46 -26.51
N PRO A 202 15.83 32.60 -26.47
CA PRO A 202 16.53 33.63 -25.69
C PRO A 202 16.06 35.06 -25.91
N GLU A 203 15.69 35.44 -27.14
CA GLU A 203 15.15 36.76 -27.46
C GLU A 203 13.83 37.11 -26.77
N TYR A 204 13.08 36.11 -26.27
CA TYR A 204 11.82 36.32 -25.57
C TYR A 204 11.92 36.15 -24.06
N TYR A 205 13.10 35.92 -23.48
CA TYR A 205 13.29 35.74 -22.03
C TYR A 205 12.69 36.90 -21.20
N GLU A 206 12.97 38.15 -21.58
CA GLU A 206 12.35 39.34 -20.95
C GLU A 206 10.85 39.46 -21.26
N THR A 207 10.43 39.03 -22.45
CA THR A 207 9.01 39.13 -22.88
C THR A 207 8.14 38.14 -22.10
N TYR A 208 8.61 36.92 -21.88
CA TYR A 208 7.90 35.90 -21.11
C TYR A 208 7.84 36.24 -19.62
N ALA A 209 8.92 36.79 -19.04
CA ALA A 209 8.90 37.32 -17.68
C ALA A 209 7.83 38.42 -17.49
N ASN A 210 7.75 39.36 -18.44
CA ASN A 210 6.71 40.40 -18.42
C ASN A 210 5.29 39.85 -18.71
N TYR A 211 5.16 38.78 -19.51
CA TYR A 211 3.89 38.08 -19.74
C TYR A 211 3.35 37.47 -18.44
N TYR A 212 4.20 36.75 -17.69
CA TYR A 212 3.83 36.14 -16.42
C TYR A 212 3.50 37.21 -15.37
N VAL A 213 4.31 38.27 -15.26
CA VAL A 213 3.98 39.45 -14.44
C VAL A 213 2.62 40.03 -14.80
N LYS A 214 2.27 40.13 -16.09
CA LYS A 214 0.97 40.68 -16.49
C LYS A 214 -0.20 39.76 -16.16
N PHE A 215 -0.01 38.43 -16.21
CA PHE A 215 -0.99 37.46 -15.72
C PHE A 215 -1.29 37.65 -14.22
N LEU A 216 -0.25 37.76 -13.39
CA LEU A 216 -0.39 38.00 -11.93
C LEU A 216 -1.14 39.31 -11.67
N GLN A 217 -0.78 40.39 -12.38
CA GLN A 217 -1.48 41.67 -12.28
C GLN A 217 -2.95 41.60 -12.72
N LEU A 218 -3.29 40.81 -13.75
CA LEU A 218 -4.69 40.65 -14.17
C LEU A 218 -5.51 39.90 -13.13
N TYR A 219 -4.96 38.86 -12.48
CA TYR A 219 -5.61 38.20 -11.35
C TYR A 219 -5.85 39.17 -10.16
N ALA A 220 -4.84 39.98 -9.81
CA ALA A 220 -4.95 40.99 -8.75
C ALA A 220 -5.92 42.14 -9.10
N GLU A 221 -5.98 42.60 -10.36
CA GLU A 221 -6.99 43.55 -10.86
C GLU A 221 -8.42 43.05 -10.65
N GLN A 222 -8.60 41.73 -10.54
CA GLN A 222 -9.89 41.09 -10.27
C GLN A 222 -10.09 40.72 -8.79
N GLY A 223 -9.14 41.00 -7.90
CA GLY A 223 -9.24 40.66 -6.47
C GLY A 223 -9.09 39.17 -6.20
N VAL A 224 -8.17 38.51 -6.91
CA VAL A 224 -7.62 37.19 -6.54
C VAL A 224 -6.11 37.34 -6.47
N ASP A 225 -5.59 37.57 -5.27
CA ASP A 225 -4.14 37.69 -5.04
C ASP A 225 -3.49 36.30 -4.93
N PHE A 226 -2.33 36.12 -5.57
CA PHE A 226 -1.53 34.90 -5.44
C PHE A 226 -0.64 34.97 -4.20
N TRP A 227 -0.65 33.92 -3.40
CA TRP A 227 0.27 33.72 -2.28
C TRP A 227 1.67 33.29 -2.77
N GLY A 228 1.73 32.46 -3.82
CA GLY A 228 2.96 31.95 -4.38
C GLY A 228 2.86 31.57 -5.85
N LEU A 229 3.96 31.14 -6.44
CA LEU A 229 4.04 30.67 -7.82
C LEU A 229 5.21 29.71 -8.06
N THR A 230 5.19 29.02 -9.20
CA THR A 230 6.32 28.25 -9.74
C THR A 230 6.78 28.87 -11.08
N PRO A 231 8.08 28.84 -11.42
CA PRO A 231 8.55 29.38 -12.70
C PRO A 231 8.04 28.62 -13.95
N GLN A 232 7.80 27.31 -13.83
CA GLN A 232 7.38 26.41 -14.91
C GLN A 232 6.81 25.12 -14.30
N ASN A 233 5.70 24.60 -14.84
CA ASN A 233 5.15 23.27 -14.53
C ASN A 233 5.93 22.18 -15.29
N GLU A 234 6.38 21.12 -14.60
CA GLU A 234 7.16 19.99 -15.15
C GLU A 234 8.27 20.38 -16.17
N PRO A 235 9.23 21.25 -15.78
CA PRO A 235 10.30 21.73 -16.67
C PRO A 235 11.14 20.62 -17.28
N SER A 236 11.37 19.50 -16.57
CA SER A 236 12.16 18.38 -17.10
C SER A 236 11.38 17.62 -18.18
N HIS A 237 10.08 17.42 -17.95
CA HIS A 237 9.19 16.67 -18.84
C HIS A 237 9.00 17.42 -20.17
N GLY A 238 8.94 18.75 -20.12
CA GLY A 238 8.94 19.63 -21.28
C GLY A 238 10.20 19.57 -22.16
N THR A 239 11.28 18.90 -21.73
CA THR A 239 12.46 18.65 -22.59
C THR A 239 12.36 17.38 -23.42
N THR A 240 11.50 16.42 -23.04
CA THR A 240 11.51 15.06 -23.60
C THR A 240 10.17 14.56 -24.14
N ASN A 241 9.02 15.03 -23.63
CA ASN A 241 7.71 14.49 -24.02
C ASN A 241 6.92 15.42 -24.96
N GLY A 242 6.32 14.84 -26.01
CA GLY A 242 5.53 15.53 -27.01
C GLY A 242 4.06 15.10 -26.97
N GLY A 243 3.17 16.04 -26.65
CA GLY A 243 1.73 15.83 -26.70
C GLY A 243 0.94 17.06 -26.27
N PHE A 244 1.06 17.44 -25.00
CA PHE A 244 0.28 18.50 -24.38
C PHE A 244 1.07 19.81 -24.21
N ASN A 245 0.45 20.84 -23.61
CA ASN A 245 1.11 22.10 -23.29
C ASN A 245 2.29 21.85 -22.33
N SER A 246 3.51 22.07 -22.79
CA SER A 246 4.75 21.94 -22.00
C SER A 246 5.81 22.91 -22.53
N MET A 247 6.80 23.24 -21.69
CA MET A 247 7.98 24.00 -22.09
C MET A 247 9.20 23.53 -21.28
N GLY A 248 10.25 23.10 -21.99
CA GLY A 248 11.40 22.42 -21.42
C GLY A 248 12.46 23.35 -20.87
N TRP A 249 13.07 22.96 -19.76
CA TRP A 249 14.24 23.61 -19.19
C TRP A 249 15.14 22.59 -18.47
N THR A 250 16.44 22.79 -18.50
CA THR A 250 17.33 22.25 -17.45
C THR A 250 17.23 23.13 -16.20
N SER A 251 17.70 22.61 -15.05
CA SER A 251 17.74 23.39 -13.80
C SER A 251 18.47 24.71 -14.00
N GLU A 252 19.66 24.69 -14.62
CA GLU A 252 20.48 25.88 -14.79
C GLU A 252 19.82 26.89 -15.74
N GLN A 253 19.15 26.43 -16.79
CA GLN A 253 18.43 27.30 -17.71
C GLN A 253 17.28 28.03 -17.01
N LEU A 254 16.45 27.30 -16.24
CA LEU A 254 15.30 27.89 -15.55
C LEU A 254 15.76 28.79 -14.40
N ARG A 255 16.82 28.42 -13.70
CA ARG A 255 17.46 29.21 -12.64
C ARG A 255 18.00 30.53 -13.19
N ASP A 256 18.79 30.48 -14.26
CA ASP A 256 19.45 31.65 -14.83
C ASP A 256 18.43 32.59 -15.51
N TRP A 257 17.36 32.04 -16.10
CA TRP A 257 16.21 32.85 -16.54
C TRP A 257 15.47 33.50 -15.36
N THR A 258 15.21 32.74 -14.30
CA THR A 258 14.49 33.22 -13.12
C THR A 258 15.25 34.35 -12.42
N ALA A 259 16.55 34.16 -12.19
CA ALA A 259 17.44 35.15 -11.60
C ALA A 259 17.65 36.39 -12.51
N GLY A 260 17.82 36.17 -13.82
CA GLY A 260 18.19 37.20 -14.78
C GLY A 260 17.03 38.06 -15.29
N TYR A 261 15.81 37.52 -15.34
CA TYR A 261 14.66 38.15 -15.99
C TYR A 261 13.39 38.14 -15.13
N PHE A 262 13.00 36.99 -14.57
CA PHE A 262 11.69 36.86 -13.90
C PHE A 262 11.63 37.59 -12.55
N VAL A 263 12.57 37.33 -11.64
CA VAL A 263 12.64 38.00 -10.34
C VAL A 263 12.89 39.52 -10.48
N PRO A 264 13.73 40.01 -11.41
CA PRO A 264 13.79 41.43 -11.77
C PRO A 264 12.45 42.01 -12.25
N ALA A 265 11.66 41.28 -13.04
CA ALA A 265 10.35 41.73 -13.52
C ALA A 265 9.30 41.78 -12.39
N LEU A 266 9.27 40.78 -11.49
CA LEU A 266 8.44 40.80 -10.28
C LEU A 266 8.76 42.02 -9.39
N LYS A 267 10.06 42.29 -9.16
CA LYS A 267 10.54 43.47 -8.41
C LYS A 267 10.20 44.79 -9.09
N ALA A 268 10.26 44.85 -10.43
CA ALA A 268 9.84 46.03 -11.19
C ALA A 268 8.32 46.28 -11.14
N ALA A 269 7.52 45.23 -10.89
CA ALA A 269 6.08 45.29 -10.76
C ALA A 269 5.58 45.52 -9.31
N GLY A 270 6.46 45.42 -8.31
CA GLY A 270 6.07 45.43 -6.89
C GLY A 270 5.36 44.14 -6.45
N LEU A 271 5.79 43.00 -7.00
CA LEU A 271 5.28 41.65 -6.72
C LEU A 271 6.34 40.76 -6.04
N ASP A 272 7.31 41.39 -5.35
CA ASP A 272 8.46 40.71 -4.74
C ASP A 272 8.22 40.14 -3.32
N ASP A 273 6.98 40.27 -2.82
CA ASP A 273 6.47 39.55 -1.63
C ASP A 273 5.78 38.20 -1.99
N ILE A 274 5.71 37.80 -3.27
CA ILE A 274 5.10 36.52 -3.71
C ILE A 274 6.09 35.37 -3.48
N VAL A 275 5.63 34.30 -2.83
CA VAL A 275 6.42 33.09 -2.52
C VAL A 275 6.85 32.37 -3.82
N LEU A 276 8.15 32.22 -4.06
CA LEU A 276 8.68 31.55 -5.24
C LEU A 276 9.12 30.12 -4.91
N MET A 277 8.49 29.15 -5.57
CA MET A 277 8.74 27.72 -5.39
C MET A 277 9.49 27.14 -6.60
N ILE A 278 10.57 26.41 -6.35
CA ILE A 278 11.42 25.81 -7.40
C ILE A 278 10.99 24.37 -7.74
N LEU A 279 11.61 23.77 -8.77
CA LEU A 279 11.31 22.43 -9.30
C LEU A 279 9.94 22.32 -9.99
N ASP A 280 8.85 22.08 -9.25
CA ASP A 280 7.50 21.81 -9.79
C ASP A 280 7.48 20.62 -10.76
N ASP A 281 8.17 19.56 -10.36
CA ASP A 281 8.41 18.30 -11.07
C ASP A 281 8.70 17.18 -10.05
N GLN A 282 9.06 15.98 -10.52
CA GLN A 282 9.00 14.77 -9.71
C GLN A 282 9.99 14.69 -8.53
N ARG A 283 9.61 13.93 -7.49
CA ARG A 283 10.46 13.54 -6.33
C ARG A 283 11.89 13.07 -6.70
N THR A 284 12.04 12.42 -7.86
CA THR A 284 13.34 11.94 -8.39
C THR A 284 14.38 13.03 -8.67
N GLN A 285 14.00 14.31 -8.66
CA GLN A 285 14.85 15.45 -9.05
C GLN A 285 15.20 16.39 -7.89
N VAL A 286 14.66 16.13 -6.69
CA VAL A 286 14.77 16.99 -5.50
C VAL A 286 16.22 17.31 -5.12
N GLU A 287 17.12 16.31 -5.10
CA GLU A 287 18.52 16.52 -4.69
C GLU A 287 19.29 17.42 -5.68
N GLU A 288 19.17 17.17 -6.98
CA GLU A 288 19.86 17.91 -8.05
C GLU A 288 19.44 19.39 -8.09
N TRP A 289 18.12 19.64 -8.05
CA TRP A 289 17.58 21.00 -8.08
C TRP A 289 17.84 21.76 -6.78
N ALA A 290 17.88 21.08 -5.63
CA ALA A 290 18.26 21.71 -4.37
C ALA A 290 19.72 22.18 -4.39
N GLU A 291 20.66 21.37 -4.91
CA GLU A 291 22.06 21.78 -5.03
C GLU A 291 22.22 22.96 -6.02
N ASP A 292 21.62 22.88 -7.21
CA ASP A 292 21.81 23.87 -8.28
C ASP A 292 21.18 25.25 -7.99
N TRP A 293 20.07 25.29 -7.25
CA TRP A 293 19.39 26.54 -6.86
C TRP A 293 19.81 27.03 -5.47
N TYR A 294 19.66 26.22 -4.42
CA TYR A 294 19.91 26.67 -3.05
C TYR A 294 21.40 26.69 -2.69
N GLY A 295 22.24 25.90 -3.37
CA GLY A 295 23.70 26.02 -3.30
C GLY A 295 24.23 27.34 -3.87
N ASN A 296 23.45 28.05 -4.68
CA ASN A 296 23.78 29.37 -5.21
C ASN A 296 23.18 30.48 -4.33
N GLU A 297 24.01 31.12 -3.50
CA GLU A 297 23.62 32.19 -2.56
C GLU A 297 22.76 33.30 -3.20
N SER A 298 22.99 33.63 -4.48
CA SER A 298 22.20 34.67 -5.17
C SER A 298 20.77 34.25 -5.46
N VAL A 299 20.53 32.95 -5.69
CA VAL A 299 19.23 32.34 -6.00
C VAL A 299 18.49 31.91 -4.74
N ASN A 300 19.23 31.31 -3.80
CA ASN A 300 18.75 30.93 -2.48
C ASN A 300 18.11 32.10 -1.69
N SER A 301 18.51 33.35 -2.02
CA SER A 301 18.00 34.59 -1.42
C SER A 301 16.58 35.00 -1.85
N PHE A 302 16.02 34.39 -2.90
CA PHE A 302 14.67 34.70 -3.42
C PHE A 302 13.80 33.46 -3.67
N SER A 303 14.29 32.27 -3.31
CA SER A 303 13.57 31.01 -3.44
C SER A 303 13.13 30.55 -2.05
N ASP A 304 11.83 30.36 -1.84
CA ASP A 304 11.25 30.16 -0.51
C ASP A 304 10.98 28.68 -0.18
N GLY A 305 10.79 27.86 -1.21
CA GLY A 305 10.48 26.44 -1.08
C GLY A 305 10.58 25.69 -2.41
N MET A 306 10.33 24.39 -2.36
CA MET A 306 10.34 23.49 -3.51
C MET A 306 8.96 22.86 -3.70
N ALA A 307 8.49 22.93 -4.94
CA ALA A 307 7.29 22.27 -5.44
C ALA A 307 7.64 20.88 -5.99
N VAL A 308 6.85 19.86 -5.65
CA VAL A 308 7.15 18.45 -5.96
C VAL A 308 5.92 17.73 -6.50
N HIS A 309 6.11 16.90 -7.53
CA HIS A 309 5.08 16.09 -8.18
C HIS A 309 5.23 14.60 -7.82
N TRP A 310 4.10 13.91 -7.67
CA TRP A 310 4.02 12.56 -7.09
C TRP A 310 4.19 11.38 -8.08
N TYR A 311 4.20 11.62 -9.39
CA TYR A 311 3.97 10.55 -10.37
C TYR A 311 5.11 9.53 -10.51
N GLN A 312 6.30 9.86 -10.01
CA GLN A 312 7.47 8.98 -10.04
C GLN A 312 8.00 8.61 -8.64
N ASP A 313 7.21 8.77 -7.58
CA ASP A 313 7.62 8.46 -6.20
C ASP A 313 8.06 7.00 -6.01
N ALA A 314 7.50 6.06 -6.77
CA ALA A 314 7.95 4.66 -6.78
C ALA A 314 9.39 4.45 -7.31
N ASN A 315 10.02 5.48 -7.89
CA ASN A 315 11.38 5.46 -8.42
C ASN A 315 12.41 6.16 -7.49
N SER A 316 11.97 6.73 -6.35
CA SER A 316 12.83 7.50 -5.43
C SER A 316 12.38 7.37 -3.98
N ASP A 317 13.29 7.07 -3.07
CA ASP A 317 13.00 6.95 -1.64
C ASP A 317 12.60 8.31 -1.03
N ALA A 318 11.62 8.34 -0.11
CA ALA A 318 11.15 9.61 0.48
C ALA A 318 12.23 10.34 1.31
N SER A 319 13.29 9.66 1.74
CA SER A 319 14.41 10.28 2.46
C SER A 319 15.14 11.37 1.67
N VAL A 320 15.00 11.46 0.33
CA VAL A 320 15.50 12.61 -0.46
C VAL A 320 14.89 13.93 0.00
N LEU A 321 13.63 13.92 0.45
CA LEU A 321 12.92 15.09 0.98
C LEU A 321 13.52 15.50 2.34
N THR A 322 13.78 14.53 3.20
CA THR A 322 14.45 14.76 4.49
C THR A 322 15.88 15.27 4.32
N GLN A 323 16.67 14.70 3.40
CA GLN A 323 18.02 15.19 3.07
C GLN A 323 18.00 16.64 2.56
N ALA A 324 17.07 16.97 1.65
CA ALA A 324 16.91 18.34 1.14
C ALA A 324 16.53 19.33 2.25
N HIS A 325 15.65 18.94 3.19
CA HIS A 325 15.33 19.78 4.34
C HIS A 325 16.51 19.92 5.32
N GLU A 326 17.23 18.85 5.63
CA GLU A 326 18.41 18.92 6.52
C GLU A 326 19.52 19.81 5.94
N GLN A 327 19.66 19.85 4.61
CA GLN A 327 20.62 20.70 3.91
C GLN A 327 20.15 22.16 3.78
N TYR A 328 18.84 22.39 3.61
CA TYR A 328 18.23 23.71 3.39
C TYR A 328 17.00 23.95 4.31
N PRO A 329 17.18 24.02 5.65
CA PRO A 329 16.08 23.95 6.61
C PRO A 329 15.21 25.22 6.70
N ASP A 330 15.58 26.32 6.04
CA ASP A 330 14.73 27.49 5.85
C ASP A 330 13.72 27.33 4.69
N LYS A 331 13.87 26.28 3.86
CA LYS A 331 13.02 26.00 2.70
C LYS A 331 11.95 24.99 3.04
N PHE A 332 10.71 25.28 2.63
CA PHE A 332 9.61 24.33 2.74
C PHE A 332 9.55 23.40 1.51
N LEU A 333 8.99 22.21 1.69
CA LEU A 333 8.63 21.29 0.61
C LEU A 333 7.10 21.25 0.51
N LEU A 334 6.56 21.35 -0.70
CA LEU A 334 5.12 21.31 -0.97
C LEU A 334 4.85 20.37 -2.14
N TYR A 335 3.92 19.41 -1.96
CA TYR A 335 3.46 18.61 -3.10
C TYR A 335 2.39 19.40 -3.85
N THR A 336 2.77 19.94 -5.01
CA THR A 336 1.96 20.87 -5.83
C THR A 336 1.03 20.16 -6.81
N GLU A 337 1.36 18.92 -7.20
CA GLU A 337 0.52 18.09 -8.05
C GLU A 337 0.58 16.60 -7.65
N ALA A 338 -0.60 16.01 -7.47
CA ALA A 338 -0.79 14.56 -7.42
C ALA A 338 -2.15 14.18 -8.05
N CYS A 339 -2.15 13.12 -8.87
CA CYS A 339 -3.36 12.47 -9.38
C CYS A 339 -3.15 10.96 -9.59
N ILE A 340 -4.22 10.21 -9.89
CA ILE A 340 -4.12 8.79 -10.24
C ILE A 340 -4.40 8.61 -11.73
N PHE A 341 -3.33 8.63 -12.52
CA PHE A 341 -3.35 8.17 -13.91
C PHE A 341 -3.50 6.65 -13.99
N THR A 342 -4.28 6.16 -14.96
CA THR A 342 -4.27 4.75 -15.36
C THR A 342 -3.50 4.58 -16.67
N ASN A 343 -2.56 3.64 -16.71
CA ASN A 343 -1.72 3.41 -17.89
C ASN A 343 -2.55 2.87 -19.07
N GLY A 344 -2.92 3.74 -20.01
CA GLY A 344 -3.46 3.35 -21.31
C GLY A 344 -4.99 3.29 -21.42
N VAL A 345 -5.70 4.27 -20.86
CA VAL A 345 -7.16 4.49 -20.93
C VAL A 345 -7.99 3.51 -20.09
N ILE A 346 -8.24 3.91 -18.84
CA ILE A 346 -9.45 3.54 -18.07
C ILE A 346 -10.03 4.83 -17.45
N GLU A 347 -11.36 4.86 -17.36
CA GLU A 347 -12.17 5.92 -16.74
C GLU A 347 -12.00 5.94 -15.19
N PRO A 348 -12.48 6.98 -14.47
CA PRO A 348 -12.56 7.01 -13.01
C PRO A 348 -13.25 5.77 -12.43
N ILE A 349 -12.59 5.11 -11.47
CA ILE A 349 -13.13 3.90 -10.84
C ILE A 349 -13.95 4.32 -9.62
N LEU A 350 -15.28 4.40 -9.80
CA LEU A 350 -16.20 4.91 -8.79
C LEU A 350 -16.27 3.99 -7.55
N GLY A 351 -15.80 4.48 -6.41
CA GLY A 351 -15.79 3.73 -5.15
C GLY A 351 -14.49 2.96 -4.87
N ASP A 352 -13.43 3.15 -5.65
CA ASP A 352 -12.14 2.47 -5.45
C ASP A 352 -11.48 2.88 -4.10
N TRP A 353 -11.32 1.90 -3.21
CA TRP A 353 -10.71 2.09 -1.90
C TRP A 353 -9.18 2.06 -1.94
N SER A 354 -8.55 1.32 -2.87
CA SER A 354 -7.08 1.23 -2.91
C SER A 354 -6.45 2.55 -3.36
N ARG A 355 -7.18 3.34 -4.16
CA ARG A 355 -6.81 4.74 -4.49
C ARG A 355 -6.74 5.64 -3.26
N ALA A 356 -7.72 5.51 -2.35
CA ALA A 356 -7.75 6.26 -1.10
C ALA A 356 -6.67 5.82 -0.11
N GLU A 357 -6.41 4.51 -0.01
CA GLU A 357 -5.29 3.98 0.78
C GLU A 357 -3.94 4.49 0.25
N ARG A 358 -3.71 4.41 -1.07
CA ARG A 358 -2.46 4.87 -1.69
C ARG A 358 -2.19 6.37 -1.42
N TYR A 359 -3.21 7.22 -1.50
CA TYR A 359 -3.09 8.63 -1.12
C TYR A 359 -2.80 8.82 0.37
N ALA A 360 -3.56 8.16 1.26
CA ALA A 360 -3.34 8.29 2.70
C ALA A 360 -1.93 7.82 3.10
N SER A 361 -1.43 6.74 2.51
CA SER A 361 -0.04 6.27 2.70
C SER A 361 0.98 7.29 2.23
N SER A 362 0.88 7.84 1.01
CA SER A 362 1.87 8.81 0.53
C SER A 362 1.79 10.17 1.22
N ILE A 363 0.61 10.63 1.67
CA ILE A 363 0.52 11.85 2.50
C ILE A 363 1.22 11.62 3.86
N LEU A 364 1.06 10.44 4.46
CA LEU A 364 1.79 10.05 5.68
C LEU A 364 3.31 9.93 5.45
N GLU A 365 3.74 9.27 4.37
CA GLU A 365 5.16 9.12 3.98
C GLU A 365 5.83 10.50 3.81
N THR A 366 5.26 11.35 2.95
CA THR A 366 5.82 12.66 2.61
C THR A 366 5.77 13.65 3.76
N THR A 367 4.69 13.68 4.56
CA THR A 367 4.58 14.61 5.70
C THR A 367 5.46 14.17 6.88
N ASN A 368 5.73 12.88 7.06
CA ASN A 368 6.80 12.43 7.95
C ASN A 368 8.20 12.79 7.42
N ASN A 369 8.37 13.00 6.11
CA ASN A 369 9.59 13.52 5.47
C ASN A 369 9.48 15.02 5.13
N TRP A 370 9.10 15.84 6.12
CA TRP A 370 9.13 17.31 6.11
C TRP A 370 8.22 18.06 5.12
N VAL A 371 7.41 17.39 4.31
CA VAL A 371 6.47 18.08 3.40
C VAL A 371 5.38 18.83 4.16
N ALA A 372 5.17 20.10 3.80
CA ALA A 372 4.30 21.04 4.51
C ALA A 372 2.87 21.10 3.93
N GLY A 373 2.54 20.38 2.87
CA GLY A 373 1.20 20.35 2.29
C GLY A 373 1.09 19.47 1.06
N TRP A 374 -0.14 19.19 0.63
CA TRP A 374 -0.45 18.33 -0.51
C TRP A 374 -1.62 18.89 -1.31
N ILE A 375 -1.46 18.96 -2.63
CA ILE A 375 -2.42 19.51 -3.58
C ILE A 375 -2.86 18.42 -4.56
N GLU A 376 -4.17 18.16 -4.62
CA GLU A 376 -4.80 17.32 -5.64
C GLU A 376 -4.77 18.00 -7.02
N TRP A 377 -4.61 17.23 -8.10
CA TRP A 377 -4.60 17.79 -9.43
C TRP A 377 -5.95 18.36 -9.87
N ASN A 378 -6.98 17.53 -10.04
CA ASN A 378 -8.28 18.00 -10.51
C ASN A 378 -9.29 17.95 -9.36
N LEU A 379 -9.82 19.11 -8.96
CA LEU A 379 -10.87 19.20 -7.93
C LEU A 379 -12.14 18.41 -8.28
N ALA A 380 -12.45 18.30 -9.59
CA ALA A 380 -13.52 17.47 -10.12
C ALA A 380 -13.17 16.98 -11.54
N LEU A 381 -13.74 15.85 -11.97
CA LEU A 381 -13.71 15.39 -13.38
C LEU A 381 -15.07 14.77 -13.77
N SER A 382 -15.30 14.52 -15.06
CA SER A 382 -16.49 13.82 -15.56
C SER A 382 -16.43 12.31 -15.25
N VAL A 383 -17.52 11.57 -15.47
CA VAL A 383 -17.52 10.09 -15.33
C VAL A 383 -16.55 9.38 -16.30
N GLU A 384 -16.10 10.05 -17.35
CA GLU A 384 -15.07 9.59 -18.29
C GLU A 384 -13.64 10.02 -17.87
N GLY A 385 -13.49 10.83 -16.81
CA GLY A 385 -12.21 11.32 -16.32
C GLY A 385 -11.65 12.52 -17.08
N GLY A 386 -12.54 13.31 -17.72
CA GLY A 386 -12.20 14.49 -18.50
C GLY A 386 -13.07 15.71 -18.16
N PRO A 387 -13.26 16.67 -19.08
CA PRO A 387 -12.75 16.67 -20.46
C PRO A 387 -11.24 16.94 -20.53
N SER A 388 -10.58 16.39 -21.55
CA SER A 388 -9.20 16.75 -21.92
C SER A 388 -9.09 16.85 -23.43
N TRP A 389 -8.40 17.89 -23.93
CA TRP A 389 -8.14 18.07 -25.37
C TRP A 389 -7.20 16.99 -25.93
N MET A 390 -6.36 16.41 -25.07
CA MET A 390 -5.47 15.29 -25.35
C MET A 390 -6.16 13.92 -25.29
N GLY A 391 -7.34 13.82 -24.67
CA GLY A 391 -8.00 12.55 -24.42
C GLY A 391 -7.32 11.67 -23.35
N ASN A 392 -6.40 12.22 -22.53
CA ASN A 392 -5.96 11.54 -21.31
C ASN A 392 -7.02 11.65 -20.22
N SER A 393 -7.30 10.53 -19.55
CA SER A 393 -8.19 10.44 -18.39
C SER A 393 -7.40 10.33 -17.08
N ALA A 394 -7.96 10.88 -16.00
CA ALA A 394 -7.49 10.69 -14.63
C ALA A 394 -8.67 10.44 -13.69
N ASP A 395 -8.41 9.98 -12.47
CA ASP A 395 -9.39 10.07 -11.38
C ASP A 395 -9.38 11.46 -10.74
N SER A 396 -10.39 11.75 -9.92
CA SER A 396 -10.49 12.97 -9.11
C SER A 396 -11.31 12.67 -7.85
N PRO A 397 -11.07 13.34 -6.71
CA PRO A 397 -11.88 13.19 -5.50
C PRO A 397 -13.39 13.40 -5.70
N VAL A 398 -13.80 14.16 -6.72
CA VAL A 398 -15.21 14.40 -7.07
C VAL A 398 -15.44 14.05 -8.54
N ILE A 399 -16.33 13.09 -8.79
CA ILE A 399 -16.74 12.73 -10.16
C ILE A 399 -18.14 13.24 -10.45
N VAL A 400 -18.29 14.01 -11.52
CA VAL A 400 -19.53 14.70 -11.91
C VAL A 400 -20.28 13.92 -12.99
N ASN A 401 -21.56 13.68 -12.76
CA ASN A 401 -22.49 13.10 -13.74
C ASN A 401 -23.54 14.15 -14.15
N ALA A 402 -23.12 15.04 -15.06
CA ALA A 402 -23.95 16.12 -15.59
C ALA A 402 -25.30 15.62 -16.17
N THR A 403 -25.34 14.40 -16.71
CA THR A 403 -26.58 13.84 -17.30
C THR A 403 -27.66 13.50 -16.27
N ALA A 404 -27.30 13.39 -14.99
CA ALA A 404 -28.19 13.09 -13.88
C ALA A 404 -28.38 14.26 -12.90
N ASP A 405 -27.64 15.36 -13.06
CA ASP A 405 -27.44 16.41 -12.03
C ASP A 405 -26.94 15.81 -10.68
N GLU A 406 -26.08 14.79 -10.78
CA GLU A 406 -25.46 14.09 -9.65
C GLU A 406 -23.94 14.36 -9.62
N PHE A 407 -23.35 14.35 -8.42
CA PHE A 407 -21.92 14.15 -8.24
C PHE A 407 -21.61 13.09 -7.17
N TYR A 408 -20.41 12.51 -7.29
CA TYR A 408 -19.95 11.38 -6.48
C TYR A 408 -18.66 11.76 -5.77
N LYS A 409 -18.69 11.81 -4.43
CA LYS A 409 -17.46 11.90 -3.63
C LYS A 409 -16.80 10.53 -3.60
N GLN A 410 -15.62 10.42 -4.21
CA GLN A 410 -14.79 9.22 -4.21
C GLN A 410 -14.24 8.92 -2.80
N PRO A 411 -13.86 7.67 -2.47
CA PRO A 411 -13.09 7.38 -1.26
C PRO A 411 -11.85 8.27 -1.10
N LEU A 412 -11.23 8.68 -2.22
CA LEU A 412 -10.12 9.63 -2.32
C LEU A 412 -10.39 10.97 -1.63
N PHE A 413 -11.61 11.51 -1.76
CA PHE A 413 -12.06 12.72 -1.06
C PHE A 413 -11.99 12.55 0.46
N TYR A 414 -12.38 11.39 0.97
CA TYR A 414 -12.41 11.11 2.40
C TYR A 414 -11.02 10.79 2.97
N ALA A 415 -10.09 10.28 2.15
CA ALA A 415 -8.68 10.19 2.52
C ALA A 415 -8.06 11.60 2.69
N LEU A 416 -8.22 12.47 1.69
CA LEU A 416 -7.78 13.88 1.77
C LEU A 416 -8.42 14.61 2.95
N ALA A 417 -9.72 14.41 3.21
CA ALA A 417 -10.46 15.07 4.29
C ALA A 417 -9.96 14.72 5.70
N HIS A 418 -9.36 13.54 5.91
CA HIS A 418 -8.73 13.19 7.21
C HIS A 418 -7.53 14.08 7.54
N PHE A 419 -6.88 14.67 6.54
CA PHE A 419 -5.85 15.70 6.75
C PHE A 419 -6.48 17.09 6.66
N SER A 420 -7.14 17.42 5.55
CA SER A 420 -7.55 18.79 5.23
C SER A 420 -8.60 19.40 6.15
N LYS A 421 -9.51 18.60 6.75
CA LYS A 421 -10.49 19.13 7.71
C LYS A 421 -9.91 19.35 9.12
N PHE A 422 -8.88 18.59 9.49
CA PHE A 422 -8.37 18.55 10.87
C PHE A 422 -7.00 19.20 11.07
N VAL A 423 -6.24 19.43 9.99
CA VAL A 423 -4.91 20.03 10.01
C VAL A 423 -4.95 21.39 9.26
N PRO A 424 -5.53 22.45 9.88
CA PRO A 424 -5.63 23.76 9.25
C PRO A 424 -4.25 24.42 9.02
N PRO A 425 -4.14 25.38 8.09
CA PRO A 425 -2.91 26.13 7.85
C PRO A 425 -2.33 26.74 9.13
N GLY A 426 -1.02 26.58 9.34
CA GLY A 426 -0.34 26.97 10.58
C GLY A 426 -0.29 25.88 11.66
N SER A 427 -0.91 24.71 11.44
CA SER A 427 -0.69 23.54 12.31
C SER A 427 0.78 23.09 12.24
N VAL A 428 1.36 22.63 13.34
CA VAL A 428 2.75 22.17 13.42
C VAL A 428 2.77 20.65 13.54
N HIS A 429 3.56 19.96 12.73
CA HIS A 429 3.84 18.53 12.89
C HIS A 429 4.65 18.33 14.19
N ILE A 430 4.22 17.40 15.05
CA ILE A 430 4.79 17.14 16.38
C ILE A 430 5.14 15.67 16.57
N GLY A 431 6.05 15.38 17.50
CA GLY A 431 6.52 14.02 17.76
C GLY A 431 5.40 13.05 18.15
N LEU A 432 5.43 11.86 17.55
CA LEU A 432 4.56 10.74 17.90
C LEU A 432 5.44 9.52 18.17
N GLU A 433 5.66 9.22 19.45
CA GLU A 433 6.55 8.15 19.90
C GLU A 433 5.75 6.86 20.14
N THR A 434 6.28 5.71 19.69
CA THR A 434 5.72 4.39 19.96
C THR A 434 6.82 3.33 20.04
N GLU A 435 6.63 2.29 20.84
CA GLU A 435 7.59 1.18 20.99
C GLU A 435 7.34 0.06 19.97
N ASP A 436 6.10 -0.08 19.48
CA ASP A 436 5.66 -0.94 18.37
C ASP A 436 4.40 -0.30 17.76
N ASP A 437 4.44 0.10 16.48
CA ASP A 437 3.31 0.77 15.82
C ASP A 437 2.14 -0.16 15.47
N GLY A 438 2.29 -1.48 15.66
CA GLY A 438 1.25 -2.48 15.40
C GLY A 438 0.82 -2.61 13.93
N GLY A 439 1.59 -2.07 12.99
CA GLY A 439 1.22 -1.94 11.59
C GLY A 439 0.28 -0.75 11.32
N ILE A 440 0.49 0.36 12.03
CA ILE A 440 -0.34 1.56 11.90
C ILE A 440 0.55 2.76 11.51
N SER A 441 0.55 3.09 10.22
CA SER A 441 1.15 4.33 9.72
C SER A 441 0.47 5.53 10.38
N ASN A 442 1.26 6.44 10.95
CA ASN A 442 0.77 7.44 11.90
C ASN A 442 1.45 8.80 11.75
N ILE A 443 0.79 9.87 12.23
CA ILE A 443 1.36 11.22 12.37
C ILE A 443 0.55 12.04 13.39
N ALA A 444 1.17 13.05 14.01
CA ALA A 444 0.51 13.98 14.95
C ALA A 444 0.75 15.46 14.63
N PHE A 445 -0.25 16.31 14.91
CA PHE A 445 -0.19 17.75 14.72
C PHE A 445 -0.67 18.52 15.95
N LEU A 446 -0.17 19.74 16.12
CA LEU A 446 -0.69 20.78 17.02
C LEU A 446 -1.28 21.91 16.17
N THR A 447 -2.60 22.13 16.25
CA THR A 447 -3.28 23.20 15.49
C THR A 447 -3.00 24.59 16.08
N PRO A 448 -3.24 25.70 15.33
CA PRO A 448 -3.08 27.06 15.86
C PRO A 448 -3.89 27.37 17.13
N GLU A 449 -5.03 26.70 17.29
CA GLU A 449 -5.92 26.80 18.45
C GLU A 449 -5.40 26.01 19.67
N GLY A 450 -4.34 25.22 19.50
CA GLY A 450 -3.74 24.37 20.53
C GLY A 450 -4.35 22.96 20.65
N ASN A 451 -5.14 22.53 19.67
CA ASN A 451 -5.68 21.16 19.64
C ASN A 451 -4.60 20.18 19.15
N THR A 452 -4.56 18.98 19.74
CA THR A 452 -3.77 17.87 19.19
C THR A 452 -4.65 17.02 18.27
N VAL A 453 -4.12 16.75 17.08
CA VAL A 453 -4.72 15.86 16.07
C VAL A 453 -3.76 14.71 15.84
N VAL A 454 -4.29 13.49 15.73
CA VAL A 454 -3.52 12.28 15.41
C VAL A 454 -4.24 11.55 14.28
N ILE A 455 -3.53 11.21 13.22
CA ILE A 455 -4.06 10.47 12.08
C ILE A 455 -3.40 9.09 12.07
N LEU A 456 -4.23 8.04 11.95
CA LEU A 456 -3.82 6.64 12.03
C LEU A 456 -4.39 5.87 10.81
N MET A 457 -3.53 5.11 10.14
CA MET A 457 -3.88 4.25 9.01
C MET A 457 -3.31 2.85 9.23
N SER A 458 -4.18 1.85 9.43
CA SER A 458 -3.76 0.45 9.51
C SER A 458 -3.93 -0.22 8.14
N THR A 459 -2.91 -0.95 7.70
CA THR A 459 -3.05 -1.92 6.61
C THR A 459 -3.10 -3.34 7.19
N THR A 460 -3.12 -4.38 6.35
CA THR A 460 -3.27 -5.78 6.83
C THR A 460 -2.22 -6.71 6.25
N TYR A 461 -2.27 -7.09 4.97
CA TYR A 461 -1.35 -8.12 4.45
C TYR A 461 -0.10 -7.60 3.74
N PHE A 462 -0.25 -6.62 2.84
CA PHE A 462 0.78 -6.29 1.84
C PHE A 462 1.39 -4.89 1.95
N GLY A 463 0.64 -3.94 2.54
CA GLY A 463 1.12 -2.58 2.79
C GLY A 463 2.21 -2.52 3.85
N GLU A 464 2.83 -1.35 3.99
CA GLU A 464 3.96 -1.15 4.91
C GLU A 464 3.59 -1.30 6.39
N GLY A 465 2.35 -0.97 6.78
CA GLY A 465 1.79 -1.32 8.08
C GLY A 465 1.13 -2.72 8.12
N GLY A 466 1.54 -3.65 7.26
CA GLY A 466 0.97 -4.98 7.15
C GLY A 466 1.94 -6.08 7.56
N SER A 467 1.51 -7.34 7.36
CA SER A 467 2.38 -8.51 7.46
C SER A 467 3.51 -8.55 6.41
N LYS A 468 3.55 -7.60 5.45
CA LYS A 468 4.50 -7.53 4.33
C LYS A 468 4.68 -8.87 3.59
N TYR A 469 3.58 -9.59 3.35
CA TYR A 469 3.58 -10.89 2.64
C TYR A 469 4.25 -10.77 1.26
N SER A 470 5.26 -11.59 0.97
CA SER A 470 6.03 -11.56 -0.28
C SER A 470 5.96 -12.83 -1.14
N LEU A 471 5.13 -13.80 -0.74
CA LEU A 471 4.76 -14.98 -1.53
C LEU A 471 3.24 -14.99 -1.74
N ILE A 472 2.77 -15.35 -2.94
CA ILE A 472 1.35 -15.58 -3.21
C ILE A 472 1.20 -16.81 -4.10
N ARG A 473 0.27 -17.69 -3.74
CA ARG A 473 -0.13 -18.84 -4.56
C ARG A 473 -1.39 -18.52 -5.37
N VAL A 474 -1.38 -18.82 -6.66
CA VAL A 474 -2.51 -18.56 -7.58
C VAL A 474 -3.02 -19.90 -8.15
N PRO A 475 -4.27 -20.30 -7.85
CA PRO A 475 -4.87 -21.50 -8.43
C PRO A 475 -4.95 -21.46 -9.96
N MET A 476 -4.49 -22.54 -10.59
CA MET A 476 -4.64 -22.78 -12.03
C MET A 476 -5.93 -23.56 -12.30
N GLY A 477 -7.00 -22.85 -12.61
CA GLY A 477 -8.36 -23.38 -12.68
C GLY A 477 -9.06 -23.36 -11.31
N ALA A 478 -10.17 -24.09 -11.20
CA ALA A 478 -10.91 -24.21 -9.95
C ALA A 478 -10.15 -25.00 -8.89
N SER A 479 -10.15 -24.47 -7.67
CA SER A 479 -9.84 -25.15 -6.41
C SER A 479 -11.11 -25.70 -5.76
N ASP A 480 -10.97 -26.43 -4.66
CA ASP A 480 -12.06 -26.71 -3.72
C ASP A 480 -12.65 -25.42 -3.11
N PHE A 481 -11.82 -24.40 -2.87
CA PHE A 481 -12.20 -23.00 -2.59
C PHE A 481 -12.60 -22.24 -3.87
N SER A 482 -13.49 -22.84 -4.67
CA SER A 482 -14.15 -22.19 -5.79
C SER A 482 -15.66 -22.43 -5.71
N THR A 483 -16.45 -21.48 -6.23
CA THR A 483 -17.91 -21.55 -6.24
C THR A 483 -18.44 -22.60 -7.22
N GLU A 484 -17.74 -22.85 -8.33
CA GLU A 484 -18.00 -23.94 -9.26
C GLU A 484 -16.72 -24.65 -9.75
N TYR A 485 -16.86 -25.86 -10.29
CA TYR A 485 -15.79 -26.51 -11.05
C TYR A 485 -15.65 -25.88 -12.42
N TYR A 486 -14.44 -25.44 -12.74
CA TYR A 486 -14.02 -25.06 -14.07
C TYR A 486 -12.56 -25.44 -14.33
N THR A 487 -12.22 -25.57 -15.60
CA THR A 487 -10.86 -25.40 -16.08
C THR A 487 -10.82 -24.30 -17.13
N TYR A 488 -9.64 -24.07 -17.72
CA TYR A 488 -9.49 -23.14 -18.84
C TYR A 488 -9.80 -23.79 -20.19
N ASP A 489 -9.98 -25.12 -20.26
CA ASP A 489 -10.36 -25.85 -21.47
C ASP A 489 -11.29 -27.03 -21.17
N ASP A 490 -12.55 -26.72 -20.86
CA ASP A 490 -13.59 -27.71 -20.58
C ASP A 490 -14.18 -28.37 -21.86
N VAL A 491 -13.66 -28.07 -23.06
CA VAL A 491 -14.17 -28.57 -24.34
C VAL A 491 -13.66 -30.00 -24.62
N ALA A 492 -14.57 -30.97 -24.55
CA ALA A 492 -14.23 -32.39 -24.56
C ALA A 492 -13.43 -32.84 -25.80
N GLY A 493 -12.12 -33.03 -25.59
CA GLY A 493 -11.21 -33.60 -26.58
C GLY A 493 -10.35 -32.59 -27.35
N ASP A 494 -10.29 -31.33 -26.94
CA ASP A 494 -9.45 -30.31 -27.56
C ASP A 494 -7.95 -30.49 -27.25
N THR A 495 -7.33 -31.52 -27.82
CA THR A 495 -5.88 -31.77 -27.70
C THR A 495 -5.01 -30.68 -28.35
N SER A 496 -5.63 -29.69 -29.01
CA SER A 496 -5.01 -28.48 -29.56
C SER A 496 -5.03 -27.27 -28.62
N LEU A 497 -5.83 -27.27 -27.54
CA LEU A 497 -6.03 -26.12 -26.64
C LEU A 497 -6.47 -24.84 -27.40
N GLN A 498 -7.29 -24.98 -28.44
CA GLN A 498 -7.82 -23.87 -29.23
C GLN A 498 -8.96 -23.12 -28.51
N TYR A 499 -9.61 -23.79 -27.54
CA TYR A 499 -10.63 -23.22 -26.67
C TYR A 499 -10.11 -22.79 -25.30
N PHE A 500 -8.79 -22.82 -25.08
CA PHE A 500 -8.17 -22.37 -23.83
C PHE A 500 -8.48 -20.88 -23.57
N ALA A 501 -9.12 -20.58 -22.44
CA ALA A 501 -9.39 -19.21 -22.00
C ALA A 501 -9.44 -19.10 -20.46
N LEU A 502 -8.88 -18.00 -19.93
CA LEU A 502 -9.10 -17.59 -18.55
C LEU A 502 -10.58 -17.16 -18.36
N ARG A 503 -11.15 -17.42 -17.18
CA ARG A 503 -12.54 -17.10 -16.87
C ARG A 503 -12.71 -15.60 -16.63
N GLN A 504 -13.78 -15.05 -17.21
CA GLN A 504 -14.07 -13.60 -17.15
C GLN A 504 -14.34 -13.11 -15.73
N PHE A 505 -14.93 -13.94 -14.86
CA PHE A 505 -15.20 -13.56 -13.47
C PHE A 505 -14.02 -13.89 -12.56
N GLU A 506 -13.61 -15.15 -12.48
CA GLU A 506 -12.60 -15.60 -11.52
C GLU A 506 -11.20 -15.07 -11.81
N ASP A 507 -10.78 -15.00 -13.07
CA ASP A 507 -9.46 -14.47 -13.44
C ASP A 507 -9.51 -12.96 -13.66
N TYR A 508 -10.28 -12.48 -14.64
CA TYR A 508 -10.22 -11.09 -15.09
C TYR A 508 -10.93 -10.07 -14.17
N HIS A 509 -12.00 -10.45 -13.47
CA HIS A 509 -12.72 -9.54 -12.57
C HIS A 509 -12.24 -9.66 -11.11
N LEU A 510 -11.67 -10.80 -10.69
CA LEU A 510 -11.20 -11.04 -9.33
C LEU A 510 -9.67 -11.18 -9.21
N LYS A 511 -9.09 -12.33 -9.60
CA LYS A 511 -7.68 -12.63 -9.29
C LYS A 511 -6.70 -11.61 -9.88
N ILE A 512 -6.84 -11.25 -11.17
CA ILE A 512 -5.90 -10.36 -11.86
C ILE A 512 -5.94 -8.92 -11.30
N PRO A 513 -7.11 -8.29 -11.07
CA PRO A 513 -7.19 -7.00 -10.38
C PRO A 513 -6.54 -7.00 -8.99
N TYR A 514 -6.83 -7.98 -8.14
CA TYR A 514 -6.21 -8.05 -6.81
C TYR A 514 -4.69 -8.23 -6.89
N LEU A 515 -4.17 -9.07 -7.80
CA LEU A 515 -2.73 -9.24 -7.99
C LEU A 515 -2.02 -7.95 -8.48
N LYS A 516 -2.72 -7.06 -9.19
CA LYS A 516 -2.19 -5.73 -9.55
C LYS A 516 -2.16 -4.79 -8.34
N GLN A 517 -3.28 -4.67 -7.63
CA GLN A 517 -3.38 -3.87 -6.39
C GLN A 517 -2.30 -4.28 -5.38
N ILE A 518 -2.11 -5.57 -5.14
CA ILE A 518 -1.11 -6.09 -4.20
C ILE A 518 0.33 -5.70 -4.61
N ARG A 519 0.65 -5.75 -5.90
CA ARG A 519 1.95 -5.31 -6.43
C ARG A 519 2.15 -3.79 -6.32
N GLU A 520 1.08 -3.01 -6.38
CA GLU A 520 1.12 -1.55 -6.22
C GLU A 520 1.14 -1.10 -4.75
N MET A 521 0.68 -1.96 -3.83
CA MET A 521 0.66 -1.69 -2.38
C MET A 521 1.91 -2.16 -1.63
N SER A 522 2.73 -3.04 -2.22
CA SER A 522 3.85 -3.68 -1.50
C SER A 522 5.20 -3.04 -1.80
N SER A 523 5.95 -2.76 -0.73
CA SER A 523 7.37 -2.37 -0.81
C SER A 523 8.33 -3.57 -1.03
N GLN A 524 7.81 -4.78 -1.32
CA GLN A 524 8.61 -5.98 -1.58
C GLN A 524 8.30 -6.65 -2.93
N ASP A 525 9.31 -7.32 -3.50
CA ASP A 525 9.17 -8.17 -4.69
C ASP A 525 8.27 -9.40 -4.41
N ILE A 526 6.99 -9.27 -4.80
CA ILE A 526 5.93 -10.27 -4.68
C ILE A 526 6.16 -11.45 -5.63
N LYS A 527 6.51 -12.62 -5.09
CA LYS A 527 6.74 -13.84 -5.88
C LYS A 527 5.46 -14.65 -6.00
N LEU A 528 4.86 -14.59 -7.19
CA LEU A 528 3.71 -15.41 -7.55
C LEU A 528 4.16 -16.84 -7.91
N PHE A 529 3.48 -17.86 -7.39
CA PHE A 529 3.59 -19.23 -7.89
C PHE A 529 2.22 -19.86 -8.11
N THR A 530 2.16 -20.90 -8.95
CA THR A 530 0.89 -21.53 -9.33
C THR A 530 0.89 -23.05 -9.11
N ALA A 531 -0.30 -23.61 -8.88
CA ALA A 531 -0.55 -25.04 -8.75
C ALA A 531 -1.91 -25.38 -9.42
N PRO A 532 -2.00 -26.48 -10.21
CA PRO A 532 -3.27 -26.98 -10.72
C PRO A 532 -3.82 -28.11 -9.83
N TRP A 533 -5.10 -28.04 -9.47
CA TRP A 533 -5.79 -29.12 -8.75
C TRP A 533 -6.15 -30.28 -9.69
N SER A 534 -6.52 -29.99 -10.94
CA SER A 534 -6.92 -31.00 -11.92
C SER A 534 -6.75 -30.52 -13.36
N ALA A 535 -6.44 -31.45 -14.26
CA ALA A 535 -6.68 -31.26 -15.69
C ALA A 535 -8.19 -31.26 -16.02
N PRO A 536 -8.59 -30.79 -17.21
CA PRO A 536 -9.94 -30.96 -17.72
C PRO A 536 -10.43 -32.41 -17.61
N TYR A 537 -11.70 -32.61 -17.23
CA TYR A 537 -12.29 -33.93 -17.01
C TYR A 537 -12.11 -34.89 -18.20
N TRP A 538 -12.11 -34.36 -19.43
CA TRP A 538 -11.90 -35.14 -20.65
C TRP A 538 -10.48 -35.70 -20.79
N MET A 539 -9.48 -35.09 -20.15
CA MET A 539 -8.09 -35.57 -20.15
C MET A 539 -7.85 -36.76 -19.19
N LYS A 540 -8.78 -37.03 -18.26
CA LYS A 540 -8.61 -37.93 -17.11
C LYS A 540 -9.19 -39.33 -17.35
N ASP A 541 -8.62 -40.35 -16.69
CA ASP A 541 -9.03 -41.74 -16.85
C ASP A 541 -10.45 -42.05 -16.34
N ASN A 542 -10.92 -41.36 -15.29
CA ASN A 542 -12.27 -41.50 -14.75
C ASN A 542 -13.33 -40.61 -15.43
N GLY A 543 -12.92 -39.59 -16.20
CA GLY A 543 -13.82 -38.67 -16.88
C GLY A 543 -14.55 -37.66 -15.98
N THR A 544 -14.10 -37.44 -14.72
CA THR A 544 -14.78 -36.55 -13.75
C THR A 544 -13.84 -35.57 -13.05
N ALA A 545 -14.38 -34.45 -12.60
CA ALA A 545 -13.64 -33.42 -11.86
C ALA A 545 -13.03 -33.94 -10.54
N PHE A 546 -13.80 -34.72 -9.80
CA PHE A 546 -13.48 -35.27 -8.48
C PHE A 546 -13.31 -36.80 -8.50
N GLY A 547 -12.84 -37.36 -7.39
CA GLY A 547 -12.61 -38.79 -7.20
C GLY A 547 -11.30 -39.31 -7.80
N ARG A 548 -10.90 -40.52 -7.37
CA ARG A 548 -9.69 -41.22 -7.82
C ARG A 548 -9.53 -41.15 -9.34
N SER A 549 -8.48 -40.47 -9.78
CA SER A 549 -8.21 -40.20 -11.18
C SER A 549 -6.71 -40.20 -11.48
N ALA A 550 -6.36 -40.34 -12.75
CA ALA A 550 -5.05 -40.04 -13.29
C ALA A 550 -5.18 -39.42 -14.69
N LEU A 551 -4.19 -38.62 -15.10
CA LEU A 551 -4.08 -38.14 -16.47
C LEU A 551 -3.85 -39.34 -17.42
N ARG A 552 -4.55 -39.39 -18.56
CA ARG A 552 -4.30 -40.42 -19.59
C ARG A 552 -3.02 -40.10 -20.36
N LEU A 553 -2.29 -41.14 -20.79
CA LEU A 553 -0.95 -41.01 -21.39
C LEU A 553 -0.94 -40.16 -22.66
N GLU A 554 -1.98 -40.28 -23.49
CA GLU A 554 -2.18 -39.47 -24.69
C GLU A 554 -2.28 -37.96 -24.41
N ASN A 555 -2.69 -37.58 -23.19
CA ASN A 555 -2.90 -36.19 -22.79
C ASN A 555 -1.68 -35.58 -22.07
N TYR A 556 -0.57 -36.31 -21.92
CA TYR A 556 0.64 -35.78 -21.24
C TYR A 556 1.25 -34.58 -21.99
N LYS A 557 1.25 -34.58 -23.33
CA LYS A 557 1.69 -33.42 -24.12
C LYS A 557 0.68 -32.25 -24.08
N PRO A 558 -0.63 -32.45 -24.35
CA PRO A 558 -1.64 -31.41 -24.14
C PRO A 558 -1.57 -30.77 -22.74
N TRP A 559 -1.44 -31.57 -21.68
CA TRP A 559 -1.34 -31.04 -20.31
C TRP A 559 -0.08 -30.19 -20.10
N ALA A 560 1.08 -30.56 -20.65
CA ALA A 560 2.28 -29.71 -20.60
C ALA A 560 2.11 -28.39 -21.38
N GLN A 561 1.32 -28.37 -22.46
CA GLN A 561 1.01 -27.15 -23.21
C GLN A 561 -0.04 -26.27 -22.51
N TYR A 562 -0.89 -26.84 -21.65
CA TYR A 562 -1.86 -26.10 -20.83
C TYR A 562 -1.14 -25.17 -19.82
N PHE A 563 0.00 -25.60 -19.26
CA PHE A 563 0.87 -24.71 -18.46
C PHE A 563 1.42 -23.54 -19.29
N VAL A 564 1.90 -23.79 -20.51
CA VAL A 564 2.39 -22.73 -21.41
C VAL A 564 1.25 -21.72 -21.68
N LYS A 565 0.06 -22.21 -22.05
CA LYS A 565 -1.12 -21.37 -22.27
C LYS A 565 -1.57 -20.56 -21.07
N TYR A 566 -1.40 -21.09 -19.86
CA TYR A 566 -1.65 -20.34 -18.63
C TYR A 566 -0.66 -19.17 -18.46
N PHE A 567 0.63 -19.42 -18.69
CA PHE A 567 1.65 -18.36 -18.58
C PHE A 567 1.58 -17.35 -19.73
N ASP A 568 1.19 -17.75 -20.95
CA ASP A 568 0.84 -16.84 -22.06
C ASP A 568 -0.24 -15.85 -21.58
N ALA A 569 -1.40 -16.39 -21.15
CA ALA A 569 -2.59 -15.59 -20.86
C ALA A 569 -2.49 -14.69 -19.61
N TYR A 570 -1.66 -15.08 -18.63
CA TYR A 570 -1.33 -14.21 -17.48
C TYR A 570 -0.28 -13.14 -17.85
N ALA A 571 0.68 -13.46 -18.72
CA ALA A 571 1.64 -12.47 -19.23
C ALA A 571 0.95 -11.39 -20.07
N ASP A 572 -0.02 -11.77 -20.92
CA ASP A 572 -0.91 -10.84 -21.66
C ASP A 572 -1.68 -9.89 -20.72
N ALA A 573 -1.91 -10.31 -19.46
CA ALA A 573 -2.55 -9.48 -18.43
C ALA A 573 -1.56 -8.60 -17.63
N ASN A 574 -0.27 -8.58 -17.99
CA ASN A 574 0.85 -7.97 -17.24
C ASN A 574 1.07 -8.58 -15.84
N ILE A 575 0.89 -9.90 -15.70
CA ILE A 575 1.19 -10.67 -14.49
C ILE A 575 2.20 -11.79 -14.81
N THR A 576 3.34 -11.79 -14.12
CA THR A 576 4.41 -12.78 -14.30
C THR A 576 4.57 -13.67 -13.08
N PHE A 577 4.91 -14.93 -13.30
CA PHE A 577 5.16 -15.91 -12.24
C PHE A 577 6.65 -16.09 -11.94
N TRP A 578 6.96 -16.37 -10.68
CA TRP A 578 8.27 -16.79 -10.20
C TRP A 578 8.45 -18.31 -10.26
N GLY A 579 7.39 -19.08 -9.97
CA GLY A 579 7.46 -20.54 -9.88
C GLY A 579 6.14 -21.27 -10.12
N LEU A 580 6.19 -22.60 -10.06
CA LEU A 580 5.04 -23.47 -10.25
C LEU A 580 5.22 -24.83 -9.56
N THR A 581 4.12 -25.52 -9.30
CA THR A 581 4.08 -26.95 -8.98
C THR A 581 3.41 -27.71 -10.13
N PRO A 582 3.75 -29.00 -10.37
CA PRO A 582 3.20 -29.76 -11.50
C PRO A 582 1.78 -30.29 -11.25
N GLN A 583 1.31 -30.28 -10.01
CA GLN A 583 0.05 -30.84 -9.52
C GLN A 583 -0.10 -30.48 -8.03
N ASN A 584 -1.29 -30.06 -7.58
CA ASN A 584 -1.62 -30.01 -6.15
C ASN A 584 -2.04 -31.40 -5.61
N GLU A 585 -1.57 -31.80 -4.42
CA GLU A 585 -1.86 -33.08 -3.75
C GLU A 585 -1.84 -34.33 -4.66
N PRO A 586 -0.73 -34.62 -5.36
CA PRO A 586 -0.65 -35.74 -6.30
C PRO A 586 -0.96 -37.12 -5.69
N ASN A 587 -0.80 -37.33 -4.37
CA ASN A 587 -1.17 -38.59 -3.74
C ASN A 587 -2.68 -38.68 -3.46
N GLN A 588 -3.29 -37.61 -2.95
CA GLN A 588 -4.72 -37.61 -2.56
C GLN A 588 -5.63 -37.86 -3.76
N GLY A 589 -5.36 -37.23 -4.91
CA GLY A 589 -6.10 -37.45 -6.15
C GLY A 589 -6.08 -38.92 -6.65
N GLY A 590 -5.20 -39.76 -6.10
CA GLY A 590 -5.16 -41.21 -6.32
C GLY A 590 -6.12 -42.03 -5.44
N VAL A 591 -6.88 -41.43 -4.52
CA VAL A 591 -7.66 -42.11 -3.48
C VAL A 591 -9.18 -42.08 -3.77
N HIS A 592 -9.85 -43.22 -3.62
CA HIS A 592 -11.27 -43.41 -3.99
C HIS A 592 -12.30 -42.59 -3.20
N LYS A 593 -11.88 -41.82 -2.18
CA LYS A 593 -12.76 -41.06 -1.27
C LYS A 593 -12.65 -39.53 -1.43
N VAL A 594 -11.83 -39.04 -2.36
CA VAL A 594 -11.67 -37.59 -2.54
C VAL A 594 -12.89 -37.00 -3.24
N HIS A 595 -13.61 -36.14 -2.52
CA HIS A 595 -14.83 -35.47 -3.01
C HIS A 595 -14.58 -34.04 -3.52
N ILE A 596 -13.32 -33.61 -3.58
CA ILE A 596 -12.86 -32.33 -4.15
C ILE A 596 -12.19 -32.49 -5.52
N ILE A 597 -12.03 -31.37 -6.22
CA ILE A 597 -11.32 -31.28 -7.51
C ILE A 597 -9.87 -31.71 -7.30
N SER A 598 -9.43 -32.73 -8.05
CA SER A 598 -8.16 -33.41 -7.77
C SER A 598 -7.69 -34.27 -8.96
N MET A 599 -6.39 -34.54 -9.06
CA MET A 599 -5.81 -35.45 -10.06
C MET A 599 -4.62 -36.23 -9.50
N GLY A 600 -4.71 -37.56 -9.51
CA GLY A 600 -3.72 -38.44 -8.89
C GLY A 600 -2.52 -38.78 -9.77
N TRP A 601 -1.34 -38.80 -9.16
CA TRP A 601 -0.08 -39.20 -9.78
C TRP A 601 0.75 -40.08 -8.86
N THR A 602 1.28 -41.20 -9.37
CA THR A 602 2.42 -41.84 -8.72
C THR A 602 3.70 -41.06 -8.99
N ALA A 603 4.66 -41.08 -8.06
CA ALA A 603 5.96 -40.43 -8.23
C ALA A 603 6.67 -40.80 -9.56
N LYS A 604 6.48 -42.05 -10.04
CA LYS A 604 7.00 -42.51 -11.33
C LYS A 604 6.37 -41.78 -12.52
N GLN A 605 5.06 -41.55 -12.49
CA GLN A 605 4.34 -40.81 -13.53
C GLN A 605 4.71 -39.32 -13.51
N LEU A 606 4.67 -38.69 -12.33
CA LEU A 606 4.97 -37.25 -12.19
C LEU A 606 6.40 -36.94 -12.64
N ARG A 607 7.36 -37.78 -12.25
CA ARG A 607 8.76 -37.72 -12.71
C ARG A 607 8.92 -37.84 -14.23
N GLY A 608 8.14 -38.73 -14.86
CA GLY A 608 8.14 -38.92 -16.31
C GLY A 608 7.53 -37.70 -17.02
N PHE A 609 6.36 -37.24 -16.55
CA PHE A 609 5.73 -36.01 -17.04
C PHE A 609 6.66 -34.79 -16.96
N ILE A 610 7.37 -34.59 -15.85
CA ILE A 610 8.36 -33.52 -15.72
C ILE A 610 9.51 -33.68 -16.74
N ALA A 611 10.10 -34.87 -16.86
CA ALA A 611 11.30 -35.09 -17.68
C ALA A 611 11.04 -35.20 -19.19
N GLU A 612 9.83 -35.62 -19.59
CA GLU A 612 9.50 -35.99 -20.98
C GLU A 612 8.47 -35.03 -21.61
N HIS A 613 7.82 -34.17 -20.82
CA HIS A 613 6.78 -33.25 -21.30
C HIS A 613 6.84 -31.84 -20.70
N LEU A 614 6.66 -31.65 -19.39
CA LEU A 614 6.54 -30.32 -18.77
C LEU A 614 7.84 -29.52 -18.82
N GLY A 615 8.97 -30.12 -18.41
CA GLY A 615 10.29 -29.47 -18.46
C GLY A 615 10.66 -29.00 -19.88
N PRO A 616 10.62 -29.90 -20.88
CA PRO A 616 10.83 -29.52 -22.28
C PRO A 616 9.85 -28.46 -22.79
N ALA A 617 8.55 -28.54 -22.45
CA ALA A 617 7.57 -27.54 -22.89
C ALA A 617 7.86 -26.13 -22.32
N LEU A 618 8.35 -26.04 -21.09
CA LEU A 618 8.75 -24.76 -20.49
C LEU A 618 10.05 -24.23 -21.12
N GLU A 619 11.03 -25.08 -21.41
CA GLU A 619 12.25 -24.67 -22.14
C GLU A 619 11.95 -24.21 -23.59
N GLU A 620 11.16 -24.98 -24.34
CA GLU A 620 10.83 -24.71 -25.75
C GLU A 620 10.05 -23.39 -25.93
N ASN A 621 9.33 -22.92 -24.91
CA ASN A 621 8.52 -21.70 -24.93
C ASN A 621 9.10 -20.57 -24.05
N GLY A 622 10.38 -20.64 -23.65
CA GLY A 622 11.08 -19.55 -22.96
C GLY A 622 10.82 -19.42 -21.45
N TYR A 623 9.96 -20.26 -20.87
CA TYR A 623 9.62 -20.29 -19.44
C TYR A 623 10.65 -21.01 -18.55
N SER A 624 11.86 -21.27 -19.04
CA SER A 624 12.95 -21.93 -18.30
C SER A 624 13.46 -21.14 -17.08
N TYR A 625 13.06 -19.88 -16.92
CA TYR A 625 13.37 -19.07 -15.74
C TYR A 625 12.51 -19.46 -14.52
N LEU A 626 11.33 -20.08 -14.72
CA LEU A 626 10.38 -20.42 -13.65
C LEU A 626 10.95 -21.47 -12.69
N LYS A 627 10.68 -21.31 -11.40
CA LYS A 627 11.04 -22.29 -10.37
C LYS A 627 9.99 -23.40 -10.31
N LEU A 628 10.21 -24.45 -11.11
CA LEU A 628 9.46 -25.70 -10.99
C LEU A 628 9.81 -26.38 -9.65
N MET A 629 8.82 -26.52 -8.79
CA MET A 629 8.91 -27.17 -7.49
C MET A 629 8.23 -28.54 -7.58
N ALA A 630 8.93 -29.61 -7.21
CA ALA A 630 8.36 -30.96 -7.19
C ALA A 630 7.60 -31.22 -5.88
N TYR A 631 6.76 -32.27 -5.89
CA TYR A 631 5.93 -32.74 -4.78
C TYR A 631 4.61 -31.97 -4.61
N ASP A 632 4.53 -30.91 -3.80
CA ASP A 632 3.29 -30.16 -3.50
C ASP A 632 2.19 -31.05 -2.87
N ASP A 633 2.57 -31.69 -1.77
CA ASP A 633 1.73 -32.60 -0.96
C ASP A 633 2.16 -32.53 0.52
N SER A 634 1.35 -33.09 1.41
CA SER A 634 1.66 -33.32 2.83
C SER A 634 2.97 -34.09 3.02
N GLY A 635 3.69 -33.87 4.12
CA GLY A 635 4.96 -34.59 4.39
C GLY A 635 4.83 -36.11 4.61
N LEU A 636 3.61 -36.67 4.63
CA LEU A 636 3.31 -38.08 4.95
C LEU A 636 3.89 -39.11 3.97
N TYR A 637 4.25 -38.72 2.73
CA TYR A 637 4.86 -39.61 1.72
C TYR A 637 6.34 -39.31 1.46
N LEU A 638 6.98 -38.52 2.33
CA LEU A 638 8.42 -38.29 2.34
C LEU A 638 9.14 -39.33 3.23
N PRO A 639 10.39 -39.73 2.90
CA PRO A 639 11.20 -39.26 1.77
C PRO A 639 10.95 -39.98 0.43
N GLU A 640 10.29 -41.14 0.40
CA GLU A 640 10.29 -42.07 -0.74
C GLU A 640 9.72 -41.46 -2.03
N TYR A 641 8.61 -40.72 -1.95
CA TYR A 641 7.96 -40.14 -3.12
C TYR A 641 8.90 -39.13 -3.82
N LEU A 642 9.49 -38.22 -3.05
CA LEU A 642 10.41 -37.21 -3.56
C LEU A 642 11.72 -37.83 -4.06
N GLN A 643 12.29 -38.79 -3.34
CA GLN A 643 13.49 -39.51 -3.79
C GLN A 643 13.28 -40.22 -5.13
N SER A 644 12.10 -40.80 -5.36
CA SER A 644 11.75 -41.45 -6.64
C SER A 644 11.78 -40.49 -7.82
N ILE A 645 11.44 -39.21 -7.59
CA ILE A 645 11.53 -38.09 -8.53
C ILE A 645 13.00 -37.63 -8.69
N LEU A 646 13.61 -37.12 -7.62
CA LEU A 646 14.91 -36.41 -7.67
C LEU A 646 16.12 -37.31 -7.96
N LYS A 647 16.00 -38.64 -7.80
CA LYS A 647 17.08 -39.58 -8.20
C LYS A 647 17.18 -39.76 -9.73
N ASN A 648 16.21 -39.28 -10.51
CA ASN A 648 16.34 -39.15 -11.96
C ASN A 648 17.04 -37.82 -12.32
N LYS A 649 18.18 -37.90 -13.02
CA LYS A 649 19.00 -36.74 -13.40
C LYS A 649 18.25 -35.74 -14.30
N THR A 650 17.50 -36.23 -15.29
CA THR A 650 16.74 -35.39 -16.23
C THR A 650 15.59 -34.68 -15.52
N THR A 651 14.90 -35.36 -14.62
CA THR A 651 13.87 -34.72 -13.78
C THR A 651 14.50 -33.66 -12.86
N ARG A 652 15.64 -33.97 -12.23
CA ARG A 652 16.33 -33.07 -11.29
C ARG A 652 16.99 -31.84 -11.95
N SER A 653 17.26 -31.85 -13.26
CA SER A 653 17.70 -30.64 -13.96
C SER A 653 16.57 -29.63 -14.18
N TYR A 654 15.31 -30.09 -14.33
CA TYR A 654 14.14 -29.21 -14.42
C TYR A 654 13.65 -28.71 -13.07
N VAL A 655 13.74 -29.54 -12.02
CA VAL A 655 13.26 -29.19 -10.69
C VAL A 655 14.22 -28.22 -10.00
N SER A 656 13.73 -27.02 -9.64
CA SER A 656 14.47 -26.01 -8.87
C SER A 656 14.35 -26.21 -7.35
N GLY A 657 13.22 -26.70 -6.87
CA GLY A 657 12.94 -26.85 -5.44
C GLY A 657 11.89 -27.90 -5.12
N VAL A 658 11.44 -27.93 -3.87
CA VAL A 658 10.49 -28.90 -3.32
C VAL A 658 9.37 -28.13 -2.63
N ALA A 659 8.13 -28.42 -3.02
CA ALA A 659 6.90 -27.91 -2.42
C ALA A 659 6.37 -28.92 -1.40
N ILE A 660 5.97 -28.49 -0.20
CA ILE A 660 5.45 -29.32 0.89
C ILE A 660 4.25 -28.60 1.52
N HIS A 661 3.25 -29.33 1.99
CA HIS A 661 2.12 -28.76 2.74
C HIS A 661 2.28 -28.92 4.25
N ALA A 662 1.91 -27.89 5.01
CA ALA A 662 1.92 -27.80 6.47
C ALA A 662 0.79 -28.61 7.13
N TYR A 663 0.54 -29.82 6.61
CA TYR A 663 -0.55 -30.69 7.00
C TYR A 663 -0.02 -31.91 7.75
N HIS A 664 -0.49 -32.06 8.99
CA HIS A 664 -0.11 -33.12 9.91
C HIS A 664 1.37 -33.07 10.35
N ASP A 665 2.02 -31.89 10.37
CA ASP A 665 3.41 -31.69 10.83
C ASP A 665 3.70 -32.38 12.19
N ASP A 666 2.74 -32.37 13.12
CA ASP A 666 2.81 -33.07 14.43
C ASP A 666 3.04 -34.60 14.34
N ASN A 667 2.80 -35.21 13.17
CA ASN A 667 2.93 -36.65 12.93
C ASN A 667 4.17 -37.01 12.09
N ILE A 668 5.00 -36.01 11.73
CA ILE A 668 6.11 -36.15 10.78
C ILE A 668 7.41 -35.74 11.47
N ASP A 669 8.45 -36.57 11.40
CA ASP A 669 9.78 -36.18 11.89
C ASP A 669 10.37 -35.08 10.99
N PRO A 670 10.54 -33.83 11.45
CA PRO A 670 11.06 -32.75 10.62
C PRO A 670 12.51 -32.99 10.16
N ASN A 671 13.25 -33.91 10.80
CA ASN A 671 14.58 -34.30 10.31
C ASN A 671 14.52 -34.96 8.91
N ILE A 672 13.35 -35.44 8.45
CA ILE A 672 13.16 -35.91 7.07
C ILE A 672 13.53 -34.81 6.06
N ILE A 673 13.14 -33.55 6.31
CA ILE A 673 13.46 -32.41 5.44
C ILE A 673 14.98 -32.12 5.47
N SER A 674 15.60 -32.06 6.66
CA SER A 674 17.04 -31.88 6.82
C SER A 674 17.88 -32.99 6.16
N ASN A 675 17.40 -34.24 6.19
CA ASN A 675 18.02 -35.38 5.51
C ASN A 675 17.87 -35.26 3.98
N LEU A 676 16.70 -34.86 3.48
CA LEU A 676 16.46 -34.63 2.06
C LEU A 676 17.28 -33.44 1.52
N GLN A 677 17.44 -32.36 2.29
CA GLN A 677 18.32 -31.25 1.94
C GLN A 677 19.79 -31.69 1.89
N THR A 678 20.19 -32.59 2.79
CA THR A 678 21.54 -33.20 2.77
C THR A 678 21.76 -34.10 1.54
N GLU A 679 20.71 -34.76 1.03
CA GLU A 679 20.76 -35.59 -0.18
C GLU A 679 20.68 -34.76 -1.49
N PHE A 680 19.98 -33.62 -1.45
CA PHE A 680 19.73 -32.73 -2.58
C PHE A 680 20.03 -31.25 -2.24
N PRO A 681 21.28 -30.90 -1.88
CA PRO A 681 21.64 -29.55 -1.40
C PRO A 681 21.59 -28.47 -2.49
N ASP A 682 21.35 -28.85 -3.75
CA ASP A 682 21.09 -27.93 -4.86
C ASP A 682 19.61 -27.52 -5.00
N LYS A 683 18.73 -27.99 -4.09
CA LYS A 683 17.29 -27.69 -4.07
C LYS A 683 16.87 -26.93 -2.82
N PHE A 684 16.02 -25.91 -3.00
CA PHE A 684 15.32 -25.27 -1.89
C PHE A 684 14.07 -26.05 -1.50
N PHE A 685 13.58 -25.86 -0.28
CA PHE A 685 12.36 -26.47 0.25
C PHE A 685 11.42 -25.34 0.66
N LEU A 686 10.17 -25.37 0.19
CA LEU A 686 9.17 -24.34 0.41
C LEU A 686 7.90 -24.98 0.95
N TYR A 687 7.32 -24.41 2.01
CA TYR A 687 5.98 -24.78 2.44
C TYR A 687 4.98 -23.97 1.59
N THR A 688 4.21 -24.66 0.74
CA THR A 688 3.37 -24.08 -0.33
C THR A 688 1.88 -24.03 -0.01
N GLU A 689 1.46 -24.68 1.07
CA GLU A 689 0.10 -24.70 1.59
C GLU A 689 0.18 -24.87 3.10
N GLY A 690 -0.73 -24.23 3.85
CA GLY A 690 -0.81 -24.40 5.28
C GLY A 690 -2.10 -23.86 5.87
N GLU A 691 -2.81 -24.72 6.61
CA GLU A 691 -4.04 -24.38 7.34
C GLU A 691 -4.15 -25.26 8.59
N TYR A 692 -4.87 -24.80 9.60
CA TYR A 692 -5.27 -25.63 10.73
C TYR A 692 -6.53 -26.42 10.35
N LEU A 693 -6.35 -27.69 9.96
CA LEU A 693 -7.38 -28.58 9.38
C LEU A 693 -8.50 -29.03 10.37
N HIS A 694 -9.05 -28.12 11.16
CA HIS A 694 -10.23 -28.36 12.01
C HIS A 694 -11.40 -27.48 11.57
N GLN A 695 -12.58 -28.09 11.47
CA GLN A 695 -13.79 -27.36 11.08
C GLN A 695 -14.15 -26.30 12.12
N ILE A 696 -14.46 -25.08 11.67
CA ILE A 696 -14.68 -23.94 12.57
C ILE A 696 -16.16 -23.64 12.81
N THR A 697 -16.43 -23.01 13.93
CA THR A 697 -17.67 -22.30 14.26
C THR A 697 -17.35 -20.86 14.64
N VAL A 698 -18.39 -20.01 14.72
CA VAL A 698 -18.26 -18.61 15.16
C VAL A 698 -17.74 -18.51 16.61
N ASP A 699 -18.00 -19.54 17.44
CA ASP A 699 -17.53 -19.59 18.84
C ASP A 699 -16.00 -19.83 18.94
N ASP A 700 -15.34 -20.25 17.86
CA ASP A 700 -13.88 -20.51 17.84
C ASP A 700 -13.05 -19.32 17.30
N LEU A 701 -13.68 -18.20 16.97
CA LEU A 701 -12.97 -17.00 16.48
C LEU A 701 -12.13 -16.39 17.61
N GLY A 702 -10.86 -16.11 17.35
CA GLY A 702 -9.90 -15.62 18.35
C GLY A 702 -9.16 -16.69 19.16
N THR A 703 -9.34 -17.99 18.86
CA THR A 703 -8.68 -19.09 19.60
C THR A 703 -7.16 -19.12 19.44
N TRP A 704 -6.43 -18.96 20.55
CA TRP A 704 -4.97 -18.87 20.60
C TRP A 704 -4.25 -20.13 20.08
N GLU A 705 -4.79 -21.32 20.38
CA GLU A 705 -4.26 -22.63 19.94
C GLU A 705 -4.01 -22.70 18.41
N ARG A 706 -4.84 -22.00 17.61
CA ARG A 706 -4.68 -21.92 16.16
C ARG A 706 -3.47 -21.07 15.76
N GLY A 707 -3.13 -20.04 16.54
CA GLY A 707 -1.87 -19.31 16.41
C GLY A 707 -0.68 -20.21 16.71
N GLU A 708 -0.71 -20.93 17.84
CA GLU A 708 0.37 -21.85 18.24
C GLU A 708 0.63 -22.98 17.21
N TYR A 709 -0.37 -23.41 16.43
CA TYR A 709 -0.17 -24.33 15.30
C TYR A 709 0.67 -23.70 14.18
N TYR A 710 0.35 -22.47 13.78
CA TYR A 710 1.13 -21.74 12.77
C TYR A 710 2.55 -21.48 13.31
N GLY A 711 2.68 -21.05 14.56
CA GLY A 711 3.97 -20.89 15.26
C GLY A 711 4.81 -22.16 15.20
N ARG A 712 4.26 -23.29 15.64
CA ARG A 712 4.94 -24.59 15.61
C ARG A 712 5.41 -24.97 14.20
N SER A 713 4.54 -24.88 13.19
CA SER A 713 4.92 -25.21 11.81
C SER A 713 6.02 -24.28 11.30
N LEU A 714 5.96 -22.97 11.59
CA LEU A 714 7.00 -21.99 11.23
C LEU A 714 8.33 -22.28 11.93
N PHE A 715 8.37 -22.43 13.25
CA PHE A 715 9.61 -22.73 14.00
C PHE A 715 10.22 -24.09 13.62
N GLN A 716 9.39 -25.11 13.40
CA GLN A 716 9.80 -26.46 13.01
C GLN A 716 10.38 -26.46 11.58
N SER A 717 9.65 -25.91 10.61
CA SER A 717 10.04 -25.90 9.19
C SER A 717 11.28 -25.03 8.94
N LEU A 718 11.30 -23.79 9.43
CA LEU A 718 12.39 -22.83 9.18
C LEU A 718 13.71 -23.29 9.81
N ASN A 719 13.67 -23.98 10.97
CA ASN A 719 14.88 -24.59 11.52
C ASN A 719 15.40 -25.80 10.72
N HIS A 720 14.55 -26.41 9.88
CA HIS A 720 14.80 -27.62 9.09
C HIS A 720 14.93 -27.34 7.58
N TRP A 721 15.56 -26.21 7.23
CA TRP A 721 15.93 -25.80 5.86
C TRP A 721 14.77 -25.39 4.93
N VAL A 722 13.56 -25.24 5.43
CA VAL A 722 12.49 -24.60 4.66
C VAL A 722 12.81 -23.10 4.49
N THR A 723 12.67 -22.58 3.28
CA THR A 723 13.10 -21.24 2.87
C THR A 723 11.95 -20.23 2.72
N GLY A 724 10.74 -20.61 3.15
CA GLY A 724 9.52 -19.81 3.11
C GLY A 724 8.29 -20.68 3.39
N TRP A 725 7.23 -20.05 3.87
CA TRP A 725 5.99 -20.70 4.30
C TRP A 725 4.81 -19.92 3.73
N THR A 726 3.80 -20.61 3.20
CA THR A 726 2.68 -20.01 2.48
C THR A 726 1.37 -20.43 3.13
N ASP A 727 0.65 -19.43 3.64
CA ASP A 727 -0.73 -19.53 4.12
C ASP A 727 -1.68 -19.99 3.00
N TRP A 728 -2.79 -20.64 3.37
CA TRP A 728 -3.71 -21.22 2.39
C TRP A 728 -4.71 -20.21 1.84
N ASN A 729 -5.75 -19.92 2.62
CA ASN A 729 -6.77 -18.95 2.29
C ASN A 729 -6.53 -17.68 3.11
N MET A 730 -6.10 -16.61 2.44
CA MET A 730 -5.84 -15.33 3.09
C MET A 730 -7.11 -14.73 3.73
N VAL A 731 -8.28 -14.96 3.14
CA VAL A 731 -9.57 -14.48 3.67
C VAL A 731 -10.65 -15.53 3.40
N LEU A 732 -11.45 -15.84 4.42
CA LEU A 732 -12.71 -16.57 4.30
C LEU A 732 -13.84 -15.80 5.00
N ASP A 733 -15.09 -16.14 4.70
CA ASP A 733 -16.25 -15.59 5.39
C ASP A 733 -16.47 -16.18 6.80
N THR A 734 -17.43 -15.66 7.55
CA THR A 734 -17.80 -16.17 8.89
C THR A 734 -18.42 -17.59 8.90
N ALA A 735 -18.59 -18.21 7.75
CA ALA A 735 -18.96 -19.62 7.58
C ALA A 735 -17.79 -20.48 7.07
N GLY A 736 -16.57 -19.93 6.97
CA GLY A 736 -15.38 -20.65 6.51
C GLY A 736 -15.38 -20.95 5.01
N GLY A 737 -16.01 -20.10 4.20
CA GLY A 737 -16.12 -20.23 2.74
C GLY A 737 -15.86 -18.92 1.99
N PRO A 738 -16.27 -18.82 0.71
CA PRO A 738 -17.03 -19.81 -0.07
C PRO A 738 -16.18 -21.02 -0.49
N VAL A 739 -16.73 -22.23 -0.32
CA VAL A 739 -16.05 -23.50 -0.63
C VAL A 739 -17.04 -24.53 -1.16
N TRP A 740 -16.68 -25.28 -2.21
CA TRP A 740 -17.56 -26.23 -2.90
C TRP A 740 -18.09 -27.34 -1.98
N SER A 741 -17.27 -27.79 -1.03
CA SER A 741 -17.59 -28.85 -0.07
C SER A 741 -18.59 -28.45 1.00
N LYS A 742 -18.77 -27.13 1.24
CA LYS A 742 -19.55 -26.53 2.35
C LYS A 742 -19.13 -27.00 3.75
N ALA A 743 -17.88 -27.43 3.92
CA ALA A 743 -17.26 -27.56 5.23
C ALA A 743 -16.69 -26.19 5.66
N PRO A 744 -16.79 -25.78 6.94
CA PRO A 744 -16.27 -24.50 7.40
C PRO A 744 -14.76 -24.60 7.69
N TYR A 745 -13.94 -23.97 6.86
CA TYR A 745 -12.48 -23.89 7.02
C TYR A 745 -12.03 -22.59 7.68
N ASN A 746 -10.74 -22.46 8.01
CA ASN A 746 -10.19 -21.28 8.69
C ASN A 746 -9.25 -20.45 7.79
N ALA A 747 -9.17 -19.15 8.09
CA ALA A 747 -8.23 -18.21 7.48
C ALA A 747 -7.67 -17.28 8.56
N PRO A 748 -6.45 -16.71 8.39
CA PRO A 748 -5.94 -15.74 9.34
C PRO A 748 -6.74 -14.42 9.38
N ILE A 749 -7.48 -14.08 8.31
CA ILE A 749 -8.54 -13.07 8.32
C ILE A 749 -9.90 -13.72 8.06
N ILE A 750 -10.89 -13.40 8.90
CA ILE A 750 -12.30 -13.77 8.68
C ILE A 750 -13.12 -12.52 8.36
N ALA A 751 -13.75 -12.47 7.19
CA ALA A 751 -14.58 -11.36 6.73
C ALA A 751 -16.05 -11.54 7.16
N ASN A 752 -16.61 -10.54 7.84
CA ASN A 752 -18.02 -10.50 8.22
C ASN A 752 -18.75 -9.43 7.39
N ALA A 753 -19.07 -9.76 6.14
CA ALA A 753 -19.76 -8.87 5.21
C ALA A 753 -21.16 -8.40 5.67
N SER A 754 -21.74 -9.01 6.71
CA SER A 754 -23.04 -8.57 7.27
C SER A 754 -22.92 -7.47 8.32
N ALA A 755 -21.78 -7.39 9.02
CA ALA A 755 -21.44 -6.26 9.91
C ALA A 755 -20.45 -5.28 9.24
N ASP A 756 -19.94 -5.65 8.07
CA ASP A 756 -19.02 -4.88 7.23
C ASP A 756 -17.69 -4.58 7.97
N GLU A 757 -17.15 -5.65 8.54
CA GLU A 757 -15.91 -5.73 9.33
C GLU A 757 -15.06 -6.96 8.90
N PHE A 758 -13.81 -7.01 9.34
CA PHE A 758 -12.98 -8.21 9.25
C PHE A 758 -12.21 -8.45 10.55
N LEU A 759 -11.93 -9.73 10.84
CA LEU A 759 -11.40 -10.19 12.11
C LEU A 759 -9.99 -10.76 11.89
N LYS A 760 -8.96 -10.07 12.42
CA LYS A 760 -7.58 -10.56 12.48
C LYS A 760 -7.49 -11.68 13.53
N GLN A 761 -7.27 -12.93 13.10
CA GLN A 761 -7.15 -14.11 13.98
C GLN A 761 -5.73 -14.22 14.58
N PRO A 762 -5.50 -14.95 15.68
CA PRO A 762 -4.14 -15.17 16.22
C PRO A 762 -3.13 -15.65 15.17
N ALA A 763 -3.53 -16.52 14.23
CA ALA A 763 -2.70 -16.98 13.12
C ALA A 763 -2.12 -15.83 12.25
N PHE A 764 -2.85 -14.71 12.09
CA PHE A 764 -2.38 -13.54 11.35
C PHE A 764 -1.20 -12.87 12.05
N TYR A 765 -1.26 -12.74 13.38
CA TYR A 765 -0.19 -12.16 14.19
C TYR A 765 1.03 -13.09 14.22
N PHE A 766 0.82 -14.39 14.42
CA PHE A 766 1.87 -15.41 14.32
C PHE A 766 2.59 -15.36 12.96
N MET A 767 1.87 -15.25 11.84
CA MET A 767 2.47 -15.04 10.51
C MET A 767 3.22 -13.70 10.41
N THR A 768 2.66 -12.62 10.95
CA THR A 768 3.23 -11.25 10.92
C THR A 768 4.59 -11.19 11.61
N HIS A 769 4.75 -11.84 12.76
CA HIS A 769 6.03 -11.88 13.49
C HIS A 769 7.21 -12.42 12.66
N PHE A 770 6.96 -13.26 11.65
CA PHE A 770 7.98 -13.67 10.69
C PHE A 770 7.97 -12.79 9.43
N SER A 771 6.81 -12.62 8.79
CA SER A 771 6.72 -12.01 7.45
C SER A 771 7.03 -10.51 7.41
N ALA A 772 6.69 -9.75 8.46
CA ALA A 772 7.00 -8.31 8.51
C ALA A 772 8.49 -8.03 8.82
N PHE A 773 9.18 -8.96 9.50
CA PHE A 773 10.52 -8.74 10.05
C PHE A 773 11.63 -9.57 9.38
N VAL A 774 11.30 -10.63 8.63
CA VAL A 774 12.27 -11.51 7.94
C VAL A 774 12.11 -11.33 6.42
N PRO A 775 12.66 -10.25 5.82
CA PRO A 775 12.47 -9.96 4.41
C PRO A 775 13.14 -11.01 3.49
N PRO A 776 12.72 -11.09 2.21
CA PRO A 776 13.32 -11.97 1.21
C PRO A 776 14.86 -11.90 1.18
N ALA A 777 15.48 -13.05 0.90
CA ALA A 777 16.94 -13.26 0.95
C ALA A 777 17.61 -13.17 2.34
N SER A 778 16.85 -12.94 3.42
CA SER A 778 17.31 -13.20 4.80
C SER A 778 17.85 -14.62 4.98
N ARG A 779 18.87 -14.77 5.83
CA ARG A 779 19.61 -16.03 6.03
C ARG A 779 19.44 -16.50 7.47
N ARG A 780 18.90 -17.71 7.67
CA ARG A 780 18.86 -18.31 9.02
C ARG A 780 20.27 -18.51 9.58
N ILE A 781 20.50 -18.05 10.80
CA ILE A 781 21.76 -18.20 11.53
C ILE A 781 21.62 -19.18 12.71
N GLN A 782 22.74 -19.72 13.18
CA GLN A 782 22.73 -20.67 14.30
C GLN A 782 22.54 -19.95 15.64
N LEU A 783 21.33 -20.01 16.18
CA LEU A 783 21.05 -19.76 17.60
C LEU A 783 21.46 -20.99 18.45
N LYS A 784 21.85 -20.76 19.70
CA LYS A 784 22.14 -21.81 20.69
C LYS A 784 21.57 -21.43 22.05
N THR A 785 20.62 -22.21 22.54
CA THR A 785 20.12 -22.12 23.91
C THR A 785 21.12 -22.73 24.89
N THR A 786 21.24 -22.14 26.09
CA THR A 786 22.15 -22.63 27.16
C THR A 786 21.43 -23.48 28.20
N LYS A 787 20.10 -23.43 28.20
CA LYS A 787 19.16 -24.31 28.89
C LYS A 787 18.00 -24.54 27.94
N ASP A 788 17.39 -25.72 28.00
CA ASP A 788 16.03 -25.89 27.50
C ASP A 788 15.06 -25.27 28.52
N GLY A 789 14.07 -24.53 28.04
CA GLY A 789 13.08 -23.81 28.83
C GLY A 789 11.68 -23.85 28.22
N GLY A 790 11.43 -24.69 27.20
CA GLY A 790 10.16 -24.71 26.48
C GLY A 790 9.95 -23.52 25.53
N LEU A 791 11.03 -22.84 25.12
CA LEU A 791 11.00 -21.77 24.12
C LEU A 791 11.28 -22.35 22.72
N GLU A 792 10.36 -22.13 21.79
CA GLU A 792 10.64 -22.31 20.36
C GLU A 792 11.29 -21.04 19.81
N THR A 793 12.38 -21.20 19.05
CA THR A 793 13.23 -20.08 18.64
C THR A 793 13.83 -20.29 17.26
N VAL A 794 13.99 -19.20 16.50
CA VAL A 794 14.79 -19.16 15.27
C VAL A 794 15.38 -17.75 15.10
N ALA A 795 16.53 -17.65 14.44
CA ALA A 795 17.22 -16.39 14.22
C ALA A 795 17.67 -16.23 12.76
N PHE A 796 17.60 -15.00 12.27
CA PHE A 796 17.96 -14.61 10.91
C PHE A 796 18.95 -13.46 10.90
N LEU A 797 19.72 -13.38 9.81
CA LEU A 797 20.49 -12.21 9.38
C LEU A 797 19.82 -11.67 8.12
N THR A 798 19.34 -10.43 8.13
CA THR A 798 18.67 -9.82 6.97
C THR A 798 19.70 -9.43 5.88
N PRO A 799 19.29 -9.04 4.66
CA PRO A 799 20.22 -8.56 3.64
C PRO A 799 21.03 -7.32 4.08
N GLU A 800 20.51 -6.56 5.05
CA GLU A 800 21.09 -5.33 5.63
C GLU A 800 22.00 -5.62 6.85
N ASP A 801 22.40 -6.87 7.08
CA ASP A 801 23.22 -7.35 8.21
C ASP A 801 22.57 -7.21 9.62
N ASN A 802 21.29 -6.87 9.70
CA ASN A 802 20.49 -6.85 10.94
C ASN A 802 20.21 -8.27 11.45
N ILE A 803 20.08 -8.45 12.77
CA ILE A 803 19.71 -9.74 13.37
C ILE A 803 18.28 -9.66 13.90
N VAL A 804 17.46 -10.62 13.46
CA VAL A 804 16.08 -10.81 13.89
C VAL A 804 15.98 -12.14 14.62
N ILE A 805 15.30 -12.16 15.76
CA ILE A 805 15.09 -13.37 16.56
C ILE A 805 13.59 -13.51 16.85
N ASN A 806 13.00 -14.59 16.35
CA ASN A 806 11.62 -14.99 16.64
C ASN A 806 11.61 -15.92 17.84
N LEU A 807 10.68 -15.69 18.76
CA LEU A 807 10.58 -16.36 20.06
C LEU A 807 9.12 -16.68 20.38
N GLU A 808 8.82 -17.94 20.68
CA GLU A 808 7.52 -18.35 21.19
C GLU A 808 7.66 -19.07 22.54
N ASN A 809 6.88 -18.61 23.51
CA ASN A 809 6.82 -19.14 24.86
C ASN A 809 5.44 -19.76 25.15
N ARG A 810 5.37 -21.10 25.10
CA ARG A 810 4.20 -21.89 25.51
C ARG A 810 4.26 -22.32 26.99
N GLY A 811 5.01 -21.59 27.84
CA GLY A 811 5.27 -21.92 29.24
C GLY A 811 5.39 -20.70 30.16
N GLY A 812 5.68 -20.96 31.44
CA GLY A 812 5.85 -19.90 32.44
C GLY A 812 7.11 -19.06 32.20
N VAL A 813 6.97 -17.73 32.31
CA VAL A 813 7.95 -16.70 31.89
C VAL A 813 9.41 -17.01 32.30
N PRO A 814 10.30 -17.31 31.34
CA PRO A 814 11.73 -17.50 31.61
C PRO A 814 12.53 -16.22 31.32
N THR A 815 13.34 -15.74 32.28
CA THR A 815 14.30 -14.66 32.01
C THR A 815 15.41 -15.15 31.07
N PHE A 816 15.54 -14.56 29.88
CA PHE A 816 16.55 -14.91 28.88
C PHE A 816 17.56 -13.79 28.64
N ALA A 817 18.73 -14.14 28.11
CA ALA A 817 19.78 -13.19 27.74
C ALA A 817 20.57 -13.69 26.53
N TRP A 818 20.81 -12.81 25.56
CA TRP A 818 21.48 -13.13 24.30
C TRP A 818 23.00 -12.94 24.40
N LYS A 819 23.76 -13.67 23.59
CA LYS A 819 25.17 -13.37 23.35
C LYS A 819 25.56 -13.62 21.90
N GLU A 820 25.81 -12.54 21.18
CA GLU A 820 26.43 -12.60 19.86
C GLU A 820 27.90 -13.04 19.95
N ASN A 821 28.38 -13.76 18.93
CA ASN A 821 29.79 -14.14 18.77
C ASN A 821 30.28 -13.88 17.33
N ARG A 822 30.02 -12.68 16.77
CA ARG A 822 30.59 -12.27 15.47
C ARG A 822 32.13 -12.34 15.55
N LYS A 823 32.75 -12.97 14.55
CA LYS A 823 34.12 -12.61 14.16
C LYS A 823 34.03 -11.38 13.27
N PRO A 824 34.92 -10.37 13.40
CA PRO A 824 34.88 -9.22 12.51
C PRO A 824 35.13 -9.66 11.07
N LEU A 825 34.17 -9.37 10.19
CA LEU A 825 34.33 -9.51 8.75
C LEU A 825 35.38 -8.49 8.28
N MET A 826 36.35 -8.94 7.49
CA MET A 826 37.33 -8.03 6.90
C MET A 826 36.66 -7.19 5.80
N LYS A 827 36.21 -5.99 6.15
CA LYS A 827 35.88 -4.94 5.17
C LYS A 827 37.14 -4.60 4.39
N ASN A 828 37.25 -5.10 3.16
CA ASN A 828 38.30 -4.69 2.24
C ASN A 828 38.05 -3.25 1.78
N HIS A 829 39.05 -2.39 2.01
CA HIS A 829 39.21 -1.06 1.44
C HIS A 829 38.01 -0.09 1.49
N LEU A 830 37.95 0.69 2.57
CA LEU A 830 38.17 2.14 2.45
C LEU A 830 38.75 2.68 3.77
N GLN A 831 39.85 3.41 3.71
CA GLN A 831 40.50 4.03 4.88
C GLN A 831 40.16 5.52 4.96
N CYS A 832 39.16 5.87 5.75
CA CYS A 832 38.99 7.22 6.29
C CYS A 832 38.85 7.12 7.81
N THR A 833 39.79 7.71 8.55
CA THR A 833 39.84 7.63 10.01
C THR A 833 39.20 8.86 10.66
N GLN A 834 38.02 8.68 11.27
CA GLN A 834 37.40 9.62 12.19
C GLN A 834 36.99 8.85 13.47
N PRO A 835 37.54 9.18 14.66
CA PRO A 835 37.13 8.55 15.92
C PRO A 835 36.00 9.36 16.56
N GLY A 836 34.74 8.91 16.43
CA GLY A 836 33.61 9.64 17.04
C GLY A 836 32.23 8.98 16.97
N LEU A 837 31.95 8.13 15.99
CA LEU A 837 30.63 7.52 15.81
C LEU A 837 30.66 6.03 16.20
N ASN A 838 29.87 5.66 17.21
CA ASN A 838 29.38 4.29 17.34
C ASN A 838 28.27 4.08 16.29
N PRO A 839 28.28 2.99 15.51
CA PRO A 839 27.04 2.54 14.88
C PRO A 839 26.13 1.99 15.99
N GLU A 840 24.95 2.57 16.15
CA GLU A 840 23.92 1.96 16.99
C GLU A 840 23.39 0.72 16.27
N LEU A 841 23.31 -0.40 17.00
CA LEU A 841 22.81 -1.68 16.50
C LEU A 841 21.38 -1.86 16.99
N THR A 842 20.42 -1.58 16.12
CA THR A 842 19.00 -1.78 16.42
C THR A 842 18.69 -3.27 16.54
N PHE A 843 18.18 -3.69 17.70
CA PHE A 843 17.80 -5.08 17.96
C PHE A 843 16.28 -5.22 17.90
N PHE A 844 15.76 -5.87 16.86
CA PHE A 844 14.34 -6.23 16.77
C PHE A 844 14.14 -7.64 17.37
N GLY A 845 13.58 -7.68 18.58
CA GLY A 845 13.22 -8.91 19.29
C GLY A 845 11.71 -9.09 19.32
N SER A 846 11.21 -10.18 18.73
CA SER A 846 9.77 -10.46 18.61
C SER A 846 9.38 -11.61 19.55
N LEU A 847 8.64 -11.32 20.62
CA LEU A 847 8.18 -12.30 21.62
C LEU A 847 6.68 -12.59 21.48
N VAL A 848 6.34 -13.87 21.44
CA VAL A 848 4.96 -14.38 21.52
C VAL A 848 4.81 -15.17 22.82
N GLN A 849 3.84 -14.81 23.67
CA GLN A 849 3.70 -15.37 25.03
C GLN A 849 2.24 -15.67 25.38
N HIS A 850 2.00 -16.85 25.96
CA HIS A 850 0.72 -17.18 26.58
C HIS A 850 0.70 -16.68 28.04
N GLU A 851 -0.07 -15.63 28.34
CA GLU A 851 -0.35 -15.27 29.74
C GLU A 851 -1.21 -16.34 30.43
N SER A 852 -0.84 -16.72 31.65
CA SER A 852 -1.69 -17.51 32.54
C SER A 852 -1.80 -16.80 33.90
N SER A 853 -2.99 -16.77 34.48
CA SER A 853 -3.35 -15.84 35.56
C SER A 853 -2.77 -16.21 36.95
N ALA A 854 -1.46 -16.04 37.13
CA ALA A 854 -0.79 -16.24 38.42
C ALA A 854 0.46 -15.36 38.65
N LEU A 855 0.27 -14.26 39.39
CA LEU A 855 1.26 -13.57 40.26
C LEU A 855 2.52 -12.92 39.64
N GLU A 856 2.49 -11.58 39.62
CA GLU A 856 3.40 -10.69 40.38
C GLU A 856 4.90 -11.04 40.56
N HIS A 857 5.76 -10.05 40.21
CA HIS A 857 7.21 -9.93 40.55
C HIS A 857 8.12 -11.03 39.95
N ALA A 858 9.05 -10.79 39.01
CA ALA A 858 9.89 -9.60 38.83
C ALA A 858 10.73 -9.69 37.54
N ALA A 859 11.14 -8.54 36.99
CA ALA A 859 12.19 -8.44 35.98
C ALA A 859 13.03 -7.14 36.17
N THR A 860 14.34 -7.26 36.00
CA THR A 860 15.37 -6.20 35.94
C THR A 860 16.52 -6.69 35.08
#